data_AF-A0A932BPL9-F1
#
_entry.id   AF-A0A932BPL9-F1
#
_cell.length_a   1.000
_cell.length_b   1.000
_cell.length_c   1.000
_cell.angle_alpha   90.00
_cell.angle_beta   90.00
_cell.angle_gamma   90.00
#
_symmetry.space_group_name_H-M   'P 1'
#
loop_
_entity.id
_entity.type
_entity.pdbx_description
1 polymer ?
#
loop_
_entity_poly.entity_id
_entity_poly.type
_entity_poly.pdbx_seq_one_letter_code
_entity_poly.pdbx_strand_id
1 'polypeptide(L)'
;MKLSTSITYKLIAALMIVMLALVTLPVKPAYAAACNAIATGSWTAIGTWSCGHVPTSADDVTINAARTVSFDAAGTSTVLSLTVNGTLNFNNASGNSITVSGNVTNAGTIAVVNQTGNNTHVLSIGGNFANNGAFTAFSSNDSLNVVLNGTAAQTIGGTTTPTFNNLTISNTAAAVTATSNFNMIGTMTVNNGATFNAGTFVVFDSGNNSQFTLSSGATLGIGSTAGISGGCGSGNIQTNNCTYDPGANYVYNGTANQNAGSGLPNNLTGTVTINNPGFTVTLNNGRTIASGGTVKIVAGTFAAGTNLTMATTSSITRSGGSMTGTPQGNGVYNVTYTGNSMTTSTELAGNGLNNVTVNLNSGQTLTLDQNRVPDGNVSISSGTFDLSTFTINRSAAGGIFTVSNGAALKIGGTNGFPINYNTHTLGTSSTVEYAGTNQNVSAETYGNLIFSGSGLKSMITGTSVGGNLSIAPTGTAKASVGNGLNLTVNSLTLGGLGKISGTWGSTISPATNQDNNYFNNLTTGILTVTTDNRATPSVTTWPTASGITYPQALSASTLTGGSASVAGSFAFTTPATIPPAGAYSASVTFTPTDAKSYKTVTGNVNVAVAKATPTATLAVNNSPVTYDGSPHSATVAISVSSVPGSVANILTGGLATQTDANTYAVTADFVPNDITNYNTLTGLSAGNFVIDKATPVITWANPADIIYGTALSGTQLNAAASVAGTFTYNPASGTVLSAGNGQTLSVDFVPFDSANYSNVTGTTVLINVLKATPVITWANPADIVYGTAL
;
A
#
# COMPACT_ATOMS: atom_id res chain seq x y z
N MET A 1 -2.06 16.85 -18.61
CA MET A 1 -1.65 17.48 -17.33
C MET A 1 -0.35 16.89 -16.73
N LYS A 2 0.61 16.40 -17.55
CA LYS A 2 1.85 15.74 -17.08
C LYS A 2 3.16 16.44 -17.51
N LEU A 3 3.07 17.61 -18.15
CA LEU A 3 4.25 18.37 -18.62
C LEU A 3 4.76 19.39 -17.58
N SER A 4 3.95 19.76 -16.58
CA SER A 4 4.26 20.81 -15.60
C SER A 4 5.15 20.34 -14.44
N THR A 5 5.05 19.06 -14.05
CA THR A 5 5.82 18.50 -12.94
C THR A 5 7.31 18.33 -13.25
N SER A 6 7.70 18.01 -14.50
CA SER A 6 9.10 17.79 -14.87
C SER A 6 9.94 19.09 -14.88
N ILE A 7 9.34 20.21 -15.30
CA ILE A 7 9.99 21.53 -15.26
C ILE A 7 10.11 22.01 -13.80
N THR A 8 9.10 21.75 -12.98
CA THR A 8 9.11 22.09 -11.56
C THR A 8 10.15 21.28 -10.79
N TYR A 9 10.34 20.00 -11.09
CA TYR A 9 11.42 19.19 -10.48
C TYR A 9 12.82 19.62 -10.95
N LYS A 10 13.00 20.02 -12.21
CA LYS A 10 14.29 20.54 -12.70
C LYS A 10 14.61 21.92 -12.12
N LEU A 11 13.61 22.79 -11.93
CA LEU A 11 13.80 24.07 -11.24
C LEU A 11 14.04 23.88 -9.75
N ILE A 12 13.33 22.96 -9.07
CA ILE A 12 13.56 22.66 -7.66
C ILE A 12 14.91 21.95 -7.45
N ALA A 13 15.34 21.08 -8.36
CA ALA A 13 16.67 20.47 -8.31
C ALA A 13 17.78 21.50 -8.58
N ALA A 14 17.59 22.40 -9.55
CA ALA A 14 18.54 23.50 -9.78
C ALA A 14 18.56 24.49 -8.60
N LEU A 15 17.41 24.78 -7.98
CA LEU A 15 17.30 25.65 -6.81
C LEU A 15 17.80 24.96 -5.54
N MET A 16 17.67 23.64 -5.40
CA MET A 16 18.29 22.84 -4.33
C MET A 16 19.79 22.67 -4.55
N ILE A 17 20.29 22.59 -5.78
CA ILE A 17 21.73 22.56 -6.07
C ILE A 17 22.35 23.94 -5.79
N VAL A 18 21.64 25.02 -6.09
CA VAL A 18 22.05 26.39 -5.72
C VAL A 18 21.90 26.63 -4.20
N MET A 19 20.86 26.11 -3.54
CA MET A 19 20.75 26.17 -2.07
C MET A 19 21.76 25.26 -1.35
N LEU A 20 22.11 24.09 -1.87
CA LEU A 20 23.13 23.20 -1.29
C LEU A 20 24.56 23.75 -1.53
N ALA A 21 24.75 24.51 -2.63
CA ALA A 21 25.95 25.31 -2.86
C ALA A 21 26.01 26.57 -1.97
N LEU A 22 24.88 27.12 -1.53
CA LEU A 22 24.85 28.22 -0.55
C LEU A 22 24.93 27.74 0.91
N VAL A 23 24.55 26.49 1.21
CA VAL A 23 24.59 25.88 2.56
C VAL A 23 25.95 25.22 2.89
N THR A 24 26.87 25.18 1.92
CA THR A 24 28.26 24.72 2.13
C THR A 24 29.29 25.85 2.07
N LEU A 25 28.88 27.11 2.29
CA LEU A 25 29.82 28.10 2.81
C LEU A 25 30.45 27.47 4.07
N PRO A 26 31.78 27.30 4.14
CA PRO A 26 32.40 26.73 5.32
C PRO A 26 31.93 27.57 6.49
N VAL A 27 31.22 26.94 7.44
CA VAL A 27 30.98 27.54 8.75
C VAL A 27 32.37 27.84 9.27
N LYS A 28 32.74 29.13 9.24
CA LYS A 28 34.06 29.61 9.66
C LYS A 28 34.28 29.05 11.07
N PRO A 29 35.25 28.15 11.29
CA PRO A 29 35.51 27.64 12.64
C PRO A 29 35.83 28.81 13.54
N ALA A 30 35.47 28.68 14.83
CA ALA A 30 35.64 29.70 15.86
C ALA A 30 36.96 30.46 15.69
N TYR A 31 36.82 31.72 15.25
CA TYR A 31 37.84 32.74 14.95
C TYR A 31 39.25 32.23 14.60
N ALA A 32 39.50 32.01 13.30
CA ALA A 32 40.83 32.27 12.75
C ALA A 32 41.18 33.75 13.00
N ALA A 33 42.33 34.03 13.62
CA ALA A 33 42.77 35.39 13.86
C ALA A 33 43.25 35.98 12.52
N ALA A 34 42.77 37.18 12.19
CA ALA A 34 43.21 37.89 11.01
C ALA A 34 44.63 38.45 11.28
N CYS A 35 45.61 37.96 10.52
CA CYS A 35 46.99 38.40 10.66
C CYS A 35 47.42 39.17 9.40
N ASN A 36 47.34 40.50 9.48
CA ASN A 36 47.57 41.39 8.36
C ASN A 36 49.00 41.96 8.43
N ALA A 37 49.68 42.06 7.29
CA ALA A 37 50.96 42.75 7.20
C ALA A 37 50.75 44.26 7.36
N ILE A 38 51.24 44.82 8.47
CA ILE A 38 51.13 46.26 8.80
C ILE A 38 52.40 47.04 8.46
N ALA A 39 53.52 46.34 8.25
CA ALA A 39 54.80 46.90 7.83
C ALA A 39 55.43 46.07 6.70
N THR A 40 56.37 46.69 5.96
CA THR A 40 57.25 45.98 5.03
C THR A 40 58.40 45.36 5.84
N GLY A 41 58.71 44.08 5.62
CA GLY A 41 59.70 43.38 6.44
C GLY A 41 59.75 41.86 6.25
N SER A 42 60.42 41.18 7.18
CA SER A 42 60.54 39.70 7.20
C SER A 42 59.22 39.04 7.61
N TRP A 43 58.91 37.88 7.02
CA TRP A 43 57.82 37.01 7.46
C TRP A 43 57.96 36.58 8.92
N THR A 44 59.20 36.39 9.40
CA THR A 44 59.47 35.92 10.76
C THR A 44 59.53 37.03 11.81
N ALA A 45 59.47 38.29 11.39
CA ALA A 45 59.47 39.42 12.30
C ALA A 45 58.06 39.67 12.86
N ILE A 46 57.90 39.58 14.18
CA ILE A 46 56.63 39.86 14.88
C ILE A 46 56.08 41.25 14.50
N GLY A 47 56.95 42.26 14.35
CA GLY A 47 56.55 43.63 14.00
C GLY A 47 55.97 43.81 12.59
N THR A 48 56.07 42.79 11.72
CA THR A 48 55.42 42.79 10.40
C THR A 48 53.91 42.63 10.52
N TRP A 49 53.41 42.02 11.60
CA TRP A 49 52.10 41.39 11.67
C TRP A 49 51.18 42.02 12.70
N SER A 50 49.91 42.28 12.33
CA SER A 50 48.90 42.84 13.23
C SER A 50 48.51 41.91 14.38
N CYS A 51 48.75 40.60 14.25
CA CYS A 51 48.38 39.60 15.26
C CYS A 51 49.35 39.55 16.46
N GLY A 52 50.46 40.29 16.43
CA GLY A 52 51.42 40.35 17.54
C GLY A 52 52.29 39.10 17.69
N HIS A 53 52.23 38.17 16.73
CA HIS A 53 53.11 37.02 16.60
C HIS A 53 53.37 36.72 15.11
N VAL A 54 54.26 35.77 14.82
CA VAL A 54 54.47 35.22 13.47
C VAL A 54 53.24 34.38 13.09
N PRO A 55 52.72 34.45 11.85
CA PRO A 55 51.54 33.68 11.45
C PRO A 55 51.69 32.18 11.69
N THR A 56 50.60 31.58 12.16
CA THR A 56 50.44 30.18 12.57
C THR A 56 49.30 29.53 11.78
N SER A 57 49.14 28.21 11.96
CA SER A 57 48.15 27.41 11.21
C SER A 57 46.69 27.82 11.46
N ALA A 58 46.42 28.63 12.47
CA ALA A 58 45.09 29.16 12.77
C ALA A 58 44.80 30.51 12.09
N ASP A 59 45.77 31.14 11.43
CA ASP A 59 45.66 32.53 10.99
C ASP A 59 45.24 32.68 9.53
N ASP A 60 44.31 33.61 9.29
CA ASP A 60 43.99 34.13 7.96
C ASP A 60 44.98 35.26 7.63
N VAL A 61 45.93 35.00 6.74
CA VAL A 61 47.03 35.93 6.46
C VAL A 61 46.72 36.84 5.27
N THR A 62 46.85 38.15 5.45
CA THR A 62 46.73 39.12 4.36
C THR A 62 47.97 40.02 4.27
N ILE A 63 48.64 40.02 3.12
CA ILE A 63 49.66 41.01 2.79
C ILE A 63 48.96 42.19 2.11
N ASN A 64 48.80 43.28 2.85
CA ASN A 64 48.10 44.48 2.39
C ASN A 64 48.79 45.12 1.17
N ALA A 65 48.02 45.88 0.39
CA ALA A 65 48.55 46.65 -0.73
C ALA A 65 49.69 47.58 -0.28
N ALA A 66 50.67 47.80 -1.17
CA ALA A 66 51.90 48.57 -0.92
C ALA A 66 52.84 48.02 0.18
N ARG A 67 52.58 46.82 0.73
CA ARG A 67 53.50 46.13 1.65
C ARG A 67 54.29 45.07 0.92
N THR A 68 55.57 44.93 1.27
CA THR A 68 56.42 43.84 0.81
C THR A 68 56.82 42.98 2.01
N VAL A 69 56.45 41.71 2.00
CA VAL A 69 56.87 40.74 3.00
C VAL A 69 57.85 39.77 2.35
N SER A 70 59.03 39.64 2.93
CA SER A 70 60.05 38.70 2.47
C SER A 70 60.11 37.50 3.38
N PHE A 71 60.02 36.30 2.81
CA PHE A 71 60.30 35.06 3.51
C PHE A 71 61.81 34.81 3.40
N ASP A 72 62.54 35.14 4.48
CA ASP A 72 63.99 35.37 4.45
C ASP A 72 64.83 34.60 5.46
N ALA A 73 64.20 33.69 6.21
CA ALA A 73 64.87 32.76 7.10
C ALA A 73 64.48 31.34 6.73
N ALA A 74 65.47 30.43 6.74
CA ALA A 74 65.25 29.01 6.47
C ALA A 74 64.24 28.47 7.49
N GLY A 75 63.10 27.96 7.01
CA GLY A 75 62.04 27.49 7.89
C GLY A 75 60.74 27.14 7.18
N THR A 76 59.84 26.52 7.95
CA THR A 76 58.50 26.13 7.53
C THR A 76 57.47 26.97 8.27
N SER A 77 56.53 27.60 7.55
CA SER A 77 55.38 28.29 8.14
C SER A 77 54.10 27.61 7.69
N THR A 78 53.17 27.39 8.61
CA THR A 78 51.82 26.89 8.27
C THR A 78 50.81 27.98 8.58
N VAL A 79 49.85 28.23 7.68
CA VAL A 79 48.79 29.24 7.84
C VAL A 79 47.45 28.71 7.34
N LEU A 80 46.34 29.30 7.79
CA LEU A 80 45.01 28.86 7.37
C LEU A 80 44.70 29.32 5.95
N SER A 81 44.92 30.60 5.63
CA SER A 81 44.72 31.16 4.29
C SER A 81 45.76 32.24 3.99
N LEU A 82 45.99 32.51 2.70
CA LEU A 82 46.94 33.52 2.26
C LEU A 82 46.35 34.40 1.16
N THR A 83 46.19 35.68 1.46
CA THR A 83 45.80 36.71 0.49
C THR A 83 46.95 37.69 0.29
N VAL A 84 47.40 37.87 -0.95
CA VAL A 84 48.51 38.76 -1.30
C VAL A 84 47.99 39.90 -2.16
N ASN A 85 47.78 41.08 -1.57
CA ASN A 85 47.43 42.32 -2.27
C ASN A 85 48.66 43.22 -2.51
N GLY A 86 49.71 43.05 -1.70
CA GLY A 86 51.03 43.68 -1.87
C GLY A 86 52.02 42.76 -2.57
N THR A 87 53.18 42.54 -1.98
CA THR A 87 54.24 41.68 -2.52
C THR A 87 54.68 40.63 -1.50
N LEU A 88 54.68 39.36 -1.89
CA LEU A 88 55.32 38.27 -1.16
C LEU A 88 56.58 37.83 -1.92
N ASN A 89 57.72 37.98 -1.29
CA ASN A 89 59.02 37.63 -1.83
C ASN A 89 59.58 36.40 -1.13
N PHE A 90 60.01 35.38 -1.87
CA PHE A 90 60.85 34.31 -1.35
C PHE A 90 62.32 34.65 -1.63
N ASN A 91 63.20 34.66 -0.62
CA ASN A 91 64.61 35.06 -0.78
C ASN A 91 65.63 34.07 -0.15
N ASN A 92 66.94 34.38 -0.35
CA ASN A 92 68.24 33.71 -0.09
C ASN A 92 68.42 32.57 0.94
N ALA A 93 67.42 32.18 1.72
CA ALA A 93 67.48 31.00 2.58
C ALA A 93 67.00 29.75 1.82
N SER A 94 67.83 28.72 1.75
CA SER A 94 67.43 27.42 1.20
C SER A 94 66.31 26.80 2.02
N GLY A 95 65.31 26.22 1.35
CA GLY A 95 64.27 25.41 2.00
C GLY A 95 63.07 26.17 2.59
N ASN A 96 62.84 27.43 2.21
CA ASN A 96 61.63 28.15 2.66
C ASN A 96 60.35 27.43 2.22
N SER A 97 59.51 27.03 3.18
CA SER A 97 58.24 26.38 2.89
C SER A 97 57.09 27.09 3.59
N ILE A 98 56.05 27.41 2.82
CA ILE A 98 54.77 27.87 3.36
C ILE A 98 53.71 26.81 3.04
N THR A 99 53.06 26.30 4.07
CA THR A 99 51.87 25.45 3.95
C THR A 99 50.63 26.28 4.24
N VAL A 100 49.72 26.37 3.29
CA VAL A 100 48.45 27.05 3.41
C VAL A 100 47.35 26.01 3.43
N SER A 101 46.69 25.78 4.56
CA SER A 101 45.65 24.74 4.66
C SER A 101 44.41 25.04 3.81
N GLY A 102 44.14 26.32 3.55
CA GLY A 102 43.04 26.83 2.73
C GLY A 102 43.53 27.48 1.44
N ASN A 103 42.88 28.58 1.05
CA ASN A 103 43.09 29.20 -0.25
C ASN A 103 44.31 30.12 -0.30
N VAL A 104 44.96 30.18 -1.46
CA VAL A 104 45.92 31.21 -1.85
C VAL A 104 45.29 32.11 -2.90
N THR A 105 45.17 33.40 -2.60
CA THR A 105 44.68 34.42 -3.55
C THR A 105 45.76 35.48 -3.76
N ASN A 106 46.31 35.57 -4.96
CA ASN A 106 47.27 36.59 -5.34
C ASN A 106 46.58 37.69 -6.16
N ALA A 107 46.40 38.88 -5.62
CA ALA A 107 46.00 40.07 -6.36
C ALA A 107 47.15 41.08 -6.57
N GLY A 108 48.30 40.85 -5.93
CA GLY A 108 49.49 41.68 -5.99
C GLY A 108 50.64 40.97 -6.74
N THR A 109 51.74 40.71 -6.04
CA THR A 109 52.90 40.00 -6.61
C THR A 109 53.36 38.89 -5.67
N ILE A 110 53.54 37.68 -6.21
CA ILE A 110 54.30 36.61 -5.55
C ILE A 110 55.51 36.33 -6.44
N ALA A 111 56.71 36.51 -5.88
CA ALA A 111 57.96 36.40 -6.63
C ALA A 111 59.05 35.68 -5.83
N VAL A 112 59.97 35.04 -6.55
CA VAL A 112 61.27 34.63 -6.03
C VAL A 112 62.27 35.75 -6.34
N VAL A 113 62.99 36.26 -5.33
CA VAL A 113 63.93 37.38 -5.46
C VAL A 113 65.29 37.00 -4.86
N ASN A 114 66.36 37.56 -5.44
CA ASN A 114 67.78 37.27 -5.17
C ASN A 114 68.27 35.92 -5.73
N GLN A 115 69.38 35.96 -6.48
CA GLN A 115 69.74 34.92 -7.47
C GLN A 115 71.02 34.15 -7.14
N THR A 116 71.40 34.00 -5.88
CA THR A 116 72.67 33.35 -5.53
C THR A 116 72.42 32.21 -4.56
N GLY A 117 72.24 30.98 -5.06
CA GLY A 117 72.15 29.81 -4.19
C GLY A 117 71.61 28.53 -4.80
N ASN A 118 70.92 28.58 -5.94
CA ASN A 118 70.20 27.42 -6.50
C ASN A 118 69.17 26.85 -5.50
N ASN A 119 68.42 27.76 -4.87
CA ASN A 119 67.51 27.43 -3.78
C ASN A 119 66.16 26.96 -4.31
N THR A 120 65.56 26.01 -3.58
CA THR A 120 64.19 25.55 -3.82
C THR A 120 63.30 25.94 -2.64
N HIS A 121 62.24 26.67 -2.94
CA HIS A 121 61.18 27.04 -2.02
C HIS A 121 59.92 26.22 -2.30
N VAL A 122 59.01 26.11 -1.32
CA VAL A 122 57.76 25.35 -1.46
C VAL A 122 56.56 26.18 -1.02
N LEU A 123 55.53 26.26 -1.86
CA LEU A 123 54.20 26.73 -1.49
C LEU A 123 53.22 25.56 -1.58
N SER A 124 52.89 24.96 -0.44
CA SER A 124 51.90 23.88 -0.33
C SER A 124 50.53 24.46 -0.05
N ILE A 125 49.51 24.02 -0.77
CA ILE A 125 48.17 24.60 -0.78
C ILE A 125 47.14 23.49 -0.61
N GLY A 126 46.35 23.58 0.46
CA GLY A 126 45.23 22.69 0.77
C GLY A 126 43.88 23.11 0.18
N GLY A 127 43.74 24.39 -0.24
CA GLY A 127 42.56 24.94 -0.91
C GLY A 127 42.82 25.37 -2.35
N ASN A 128 42.09 26.38 -2.84
CA ASN A 128 42.20 26.88 -4.21
C ASN A 128 43.41 27.81 -4.38
N PHE A 129 43.99 27.82 -5.58
CA PHE A 129 44.96 28.82 -6.01
C PHE A 129 44.33 29.75 -7.05
N ALA A 130 44.24 31.03 -6.73
CA ALA A 130 43.74 32.07 -7.62
C ALA A 130 44.81 33.14 -7.86
N ASN A 131 45.19 33.35 -9.12
CA ASN A 131 46.14 34.37 -9.54
C ASN A 131 45.46 35.50 -10.34
N ASN A 132 45.33 36.66 -9.71
CA ASN A 132 44.78 37.89 -10.26
C ASN A 132 45.86 39.00 -10.38
N GLY A 133 47.11 38.71 -10.04
CA GLY A 133 48.26 39.61 -10.12
C GLY A 133 49.49 38.96 -10.78
N ALA A 134 50.68 39.46 -10.47
CA ALA A 134 51.93 38.93 -11.00
C ALA A 134 52.39 37.69 -10.20
N PHE A 135 52.68 36.60 -10.89
CA PHE A 135 53.19 35.37 -10.28
C PHE A 135 54.42 34.89 -11.05
N THR A 136 55.61 35.16 -10.49
CA THR A 136 56.91 34.80 -11.05
C THR A 136 57.61 33.82 -10.11
N ALA A 137 57.27 32.54 -10.23
CA ALA A 137 57.73 31.47 -9.33
C ALA A 137 59.18 31.01 -9.55
N PHE A 138 60.05 31.88 -10.05
CA PHE A 138 61.43 31.56 -10.40
C PHE A 138 62.31 32.80 -10.55
N SER A 139 63.62 32.58 -10.47
CA SER A 139 64.69 33.47 -10.94
C SER A 139 65.69 32.67 -11.78
N SER A 140 66.83 33.23 -12.18
CA SER A 140 67.85 32.50 -12.95
C SER A 140 68.44 31.30 -12.21
N ASN A 141 68.42 31.30 -10.87
CA ASN A 141 68.99 30.21 -10.06
C ASN A 141 67.99 29.61 -9.06
N ASP A 142 66.98 30.35 -8.59
CA ASP A 142 66.11 29.90 -7.50
C ASP A 142 64.67 29.62 -7.99
N SER A 143 63.96 28.70 -7.33
CA SER A 143 62.63 28.24 -7.74
C SER A 143 61.60 28.17 -6.61
N LEU A 144 60.33 28.39 -6.95
CA LEU A 144 59.19 28.12 -6.08
C LEU A 144 58.39 26.92 -6.61
N ASN A 145 58.39 25.84 -5.84
CA ASN A 145 57.61 24.63 -6.11
C ASN A 145 56.23 24.78 -5.49
N VAL A 146 55.19 24.76 -6.32
CA VAL A 146 53.80 24.81 -5.84
C VAL A 146 53.26 23.39 -5.72
N VAL A 147 52.65 23.06 -4.59
CA VAL A 147 52.07 21.74 -4.33
C VAL A 147 50.60 21.89 -3.96
N LEU A 148 49.69 21.26 -4.72
CA LEU A 148 48.27 21.18 -4.38
C LEU A 148 47.98 19.80 -3.77
N ASN A 149 47.76 19.77 -2.45
CA ASN A 149 47.66 18.56 -1.63
C ASN A 149 46.48 18.61 -0.65
N GLY A 150 45.39 19.27 -1.04
CA GLY A 150 44.18 19.37 -0.24
C GLY A 150 43.43 18.05 -0.07
N THR A 151 42.35 18.11 0.71
CA THR A 151 41.40 16.98 0.91
C THR A 151 40.05 17.21 0.23
N ALA A 152 39.75 18.45 -0.18
CA ALA A 152 38.56 18.84 -0.93
C ALA A 152 38.91 19.13 -2.40
N ALA A 153 37.92 19.34 -3.26
CA ALA A 153 38.17 19.77 -4.64
C ALA A 153 38.90 21.12 -4.64
N GLN A 154 39.95 21.23 -5.46
CA GLN A 154 40.76 22.45 -5.58
C GLN A 154 40.67 23.01 -6.99
N THR A 155 40.93 24.31 -7.13
CA THR A 155 41.07 24.95 -8.44
C THR A 155 42.41 25.64 -8.61
N ILE A 156 42.87 25.69 -9.86
CA ILE A 156 43.95 26.56 -10.33
C ILE A 156 43.32 27.55 -11.30
N GLY A 157 43.32 28.83 -10.94
CA GLY A 157 42.59 29.83 -11.69
C GLY A 157 43.07 31.25 -11.45
N GLY A 158 42.17 32.19 -11.73
CA GLY A 158 42.37 33.62 -11.57
C GLY A 158 42.23 34.37 -12.90
N THR A 159 42.31 35.70 -12.84
CA THR A 159 42.14 36.57 -14.02
C THR A 159 43.42 36.80 -14.81
N THR A 160 44.58 36.43 -14.26
CA THR A 160 45.90 36.62 -14.88
C THR A 160 46.65 35.29 -14.92
N THR A 161 47.28 34.98 -16.06
CA THR A 161 47.98 33.71 -16.25
C THR A 161 49.21 33.60 -15.31
N PRO A 162 49.22 32.65 -14.36
CA PRO A 162 50.41 32.40 -13.55
C PRO A 162 51.47 31.66 -14.37
N THR A 163 52.75 31.90 -14.08
CA THR A 163 53.86 31.09 -14.58
C THR A 163 54.48 30.30 -13.44
N PHE A 164 54.32 28.98 -13.48
CA PHE A 164 54.91 28.07 -12.49
C PHE A 164 56.26 27.56 -12.97
N ASN A 165 57.22 27.48 -12.04
CA ASN A 165 58.42 26.70 -12.28
C ASN A 165 58.10 25.21 -12.12
N ASN A 166 57.82 24.78 -10.90
CA ASN A 166 57.37 23.41 -10.64
C ASN A 166 55.99 23.42 -10.01
N LEU A 167 55.12 22.53 -10.49
CA LEU A 167 53.76 22.35 -9.98
C LEU A 167 53.49 20.86 -9.73
N THR A 168 53.18 20.49 -8.49
CA THR A 168 52.87 19.12 -8.11
C THR A 168 51.41 19.00 -7.67
N ILE A 169 50.65 18.14 -8.34
CA ILE A 169 49.28 17.79 -7.98
C ILE A 169 49.32 16.49 -7.16
N SER A 170 49.01 16.58 -5.87
CA SER A 170 49.05 15.46 -4.91
C SER A 170 47.74 15.23 -4.16
N ASN A 171 46.67 15.96 -4.48
CA ASN A 171 45.36 15.74 -3.90
C ASN A 171 44.77 14.42 -4.44
N THR A 172 44.78 13.39 -3.59
CA THR A 172 44.23 12.07 -3.90
C THR A 172 42.78 11.89 -3.45
N ALA A 173 42.24 12.86 -2.70
CA ALA A 173 40.88 12.81 -2.18
C ALA A 173 39.84 13.40 -3.15
N ALA A 174 40.25 14.38 -3.95
CA ALA A 174 39.40 15.06 -4.93
C ALA A 174 40.21 15.60 -6.11
N ALA A 175 39.50 16.05 -7.15
CA ALA A 175 40.13 16.62 -8.34
C ALA A 175 40.66 18.05 -8.10
N VAL A 176 41.83 18.34 -8.67
CA VAL A 176 42.30 19.69 -8.93
C VAL A 176 41.88 20.10 -10.33
N THR A 177 41.09 21.18 -10.45
CA THR A 177 40.50 21.61 -11.73
C THR A 177 41.09 22.93 -12.20
N ALA A 178 41.55 22.99 -13.44
CA ALA A 178 41.93 24.25 -14.07
C ALA A 178 40.68 25.06 -14.42
N THR A 179 40.68 26.35 -14.12
CA THR A 179 39.63 27.30 -14.52
C THR A 179 40.15 28.42 -15.43
N SER A 180 41.43 28.40 -15.76
CA SER A 180 42.10 29.29 -16.72
C SER A 180 43.35 28.59 -17.27
N ASN A 181 43.89 29.09 -18.37
CA ASN A 181 45.19 28.65 -18.87
C ASN A 181 46.29 29.08 -17.89
N PHE A 182 47.36 28.29 -17.80
CA PHE A 182 48.56 28.65 -17.04
C PHE A 182 49.83 28.17 -17.74
N ASN A 183 50.92 28.87 -17.46
CA ASN A 183 52.21 28.66 -18.09
C ASN A 183 53.11 27.81 -17.19
N MET A 184 53.88 26.91 -17.81
CA MET A 184 54.91 26.12 -17.17
C MET A 184 56.26 26.43 -17.80
N ILE A 185 57.29 26.60 -16.99
CA ILE A 185 58.69 26.70 -17.48
C ILE A 185 59.60 25.59 -16.95
N GLY A 186 59.17 24.88 -15.90
CA GLY A 186 59.82 23.69 -15.35
C GLY A 186 58.87 22.50 -15.37
N THR A 187 58.82 21.70 -14.30
CA THR A 187 58.09 20.43 -14.29
C THR A 187 56.72 20.53 -13.62
N MET A 188 55.68 20.12 -14.35
CA MET A 188 54.37 19.79 -13.78
C MET A 188 54.28 18.26 -13.56
N THR A 189 53.97 17.83 -12.34
CA THR A 189 53.77 16.41 -12.00
C THR A 189 52.39 16.19 -11.41
N VAL A 190 51.67 15.20 -11.92
CA VAL A 190 50.45 14.67 -11.29
C VAL A 190 50.80 13.33 -10.66
N ASN A 191 50.71 13.27 -9.33
CA ASN A 191 51.13 12.11 -8.55
C ASN A 191 50.12 10.96 -8.61
N ASN A 192 50.57 9.76 -8.25
CA ASN A 192 49.72 8.57 -8.14
C ASN A 192 48.46 8.84 -7.31
N GLY A 193 47.31 8.42 -7.81
CA GLY A 193 46.01 8.61 -7.16
C GLY A 193 45.43 10.03 -7.27
N ALA A 194 46.23 11.03 -7.66
CA ALA A 194 45.76 12.40 -7.81
C ALA A 194 45.04 12.60 -9.15
N THR A 195 44.08 13.53 -9.18
CA THR A 195 43.34 13.88 -10.39
C THR A 195 43.57 15.34 -10.76
N PHE A 196 44.05 15.58 -11.97
CA PHE A 196 44.08 16.91 -12.59
C PHE A 196 43.06 16.97 -13.73
N ASN A 197 42.06 17.85 -13.61
CA ASN A 197 41.07 18.09 -14.64
C ASN A 197 41.40 19.39 -15.38
N ALA A 198 41.89 19.29 -16.61
CA ALA A 198 42.28 20.45 -17.40
C ALA A 198 41.06 21.20 -17.99
N GLY A 199 39.90 20.55 -18.07
CA GLY A 199 38.73 21.12 -18.76
C GLY A 199 39.08 21.51 -20.21
N THR A 200 38.63 22.68 -20.66
CA THR A 200 39.01 23.23 -21.99
C THR A 200 40.31 24.04 -21.97
N PHE A 201 40.97 24.14 -20.81
CA PHE A 201 42.14 24.99 -20.61
C PHE A 201 43.44 24.28 -20.96
N VAL A 202 44.46 25.09 -21.24
CA VAL A 202 45.77 24.64 -21.70
C VAL A 202 46.83 24.90 -20.63
N VAL A 203 47.61 23.86 -20.35
CA VAL A 203 48.91 23.96 -19.69
C VAL A 203 49.93 24.18 -20.81
N PHE A 204 50.45 25.40 -20.96
CA PHE A 204 51.31 25.72 -22.10
C PHE A 204 52.72 26.11 -21.67
N ASP A 205 53.62 26.06 -22.62
CA ASP A 205 54.99 26.52 -22.50
C ASP A 205 55.20 27.87 -23.20
N SER A 206 55.96 28.76 -22.57
CA SER A 206 56.50 29.98 -23.19
C SER A 206 58.03 30.08 -23.12
N GLY A 207 58.76 29.02 -22.75
CA GLY A 207 60.22 28.97 -22.59
C GLY A 207 60.83 27.55 -22.66
N ASN A 208 62.01 27.40 -23.27
CA ASN A 208 62.48 26.17 -23.96
C ASN A 208 62.64 24.81 -23.21
N ASN A 209 62.06 24.52 -22.03
CA ASN A 209 62.29 23.21 -21.39
C ASN A 209 61.22 22.72 -20.39
N SER A 210 59.95 23.12 -20.50
CA SER A 210 58.92 22.63 -19.57
C SER A 210 58.61 21.14 -19.75
N GLN A 211 58.34 20.43 -18.65
CA GLN A 211 57.99 19.00 -18.66
C GLN A 211 56.64 18.76 -17.98
N PHE A 212 55.80 17.94 -18.59
CA PHE A 212 54.62 17.37 -17.94
C PHE A 212 54.85 15.89 -17.63
N THR A 213 54.46 15.44 -16.43
CA THR A 213 54.53 14.03 -16.04
C THR A 213 53.22 13.61 -15.39
N LEU A 214 52.52 12.69 -16.03
CA LEU A 214 51.36 11.99 -15.47
C LEU A 214 51.82 10.63 -14.95
N SER A 215 51.86 10.47 -13.63
CA SER A 215 52.34 9.25 -12.98
C SER A 215 51.38 8.08 -13.15
N SER A 216 51.88 6.85 -13.04
CA SER A 216 51.03 5.66 -12.93
C SER A 216 49.97 5.83 -11.84
N GLY A 217 48.72 5.43 -12.11
CA GLY A 217 47.57 5.60 -11.19
C GLY A 217 47.03 7.03 -11.05
N ALA A 218 47.69 8.04 -11.61
CA ALA A 218 47.15 9.41 -11.67
C ALA A 218 46.01 9.52 -12.70
N THR A 219 45.21 10.59 -12.63
CA THR A 219 44.10 10.82 -13.57
C THR A 219 44.23 12.19 -14.25
N LEU A 220 44.12 12.21 -15.58
CA LEU A 220 44.03 13.42 -16.38
C LEU A 220 42.62 13.56 -16.99
N GLY A 221 41.92 14.64 -16.64
CA GLY A 221 40.69 15.08 -17.29
C GLY A 221 40.98 15.95 -18.51
N ILE A 222 40.44 15.56 -19.65
CA ILE A 222 40.75 16.09 -20.98
C ILE A 222 39.45 16.64 -21.59
N GLY A 223 39.35 17.96 -21.70
CA GLY A 223 38.21 18.64 -22.34
C GLY A 223 38.55 19.29 -23.69
N SER A 224 39.81 19.28 -24.12
CA SER A 224 40.22 19.80 -25.43
C SER A 224 39.68 18.95 -26.58
N THR A 225 39.22 19.57 -27.66
CA THR A 225 38.79 18.87 -28.89
C THR A 225 39.93 18.14 -29.58
N ALA A 226 41.18 18.60 -29.40
CA ALA A 226 42.37 17.94 -29.93
C ALA A 226 42.87 16.77 -29.05
N GLY A 227 42.32 16.60 -27.84
CA GLY A 227 42.76 15.57 -26.89
C GLY A 227 44.11 15.90 -26.26
N ILE A 228 45.03 14.95 -26.35
CA ILE A 228 46.44 15.09 -25.94
C ILE A 228 47.37 14.63 -27.07
N SER A 229 48.50 15.30 -27.24
CA SER A 229 49.51 14.95 -28.25
C SER A 229 50.77 14.37 -27.61
N GLY A 230 51.39 13.38 -28.25
CA GLY A 230 52.58 12.71 -27.72
C GLY A 230 53.84 13.57 -27.71
N GLY A 231 53.91 14.55 -28.61
CA GLY A 231 54.95 15.59 -28.62
C GLY A 231 54.48 16.91 -28.00
N CYS A 232 53.34 16.92 -27.29
CA CYS A 232 52.88 18.06 -26.50
C CYS A 232 52.70 19.37 -27.33
N GLY A 233 52.51 19.30 -28.64
CA GLY A 233 52.31 20.47 -29.50
C GLY A 233 50.85 20.92 -29.62
N SER A 234 49.91 20.14 -29.07
CA SER A 234 48.47 20.41 -29.12
C SER A 234 47.69 19.70 -28.02
N GLY A 235 46.46 20.15 -27.75
CA GLY A 235 45.57 19.56 -26.76
C GLY A 235 45.55 20.33 -25.44
N ASN A 236 45.19 19.64 -24.35
CA ASN A 236 45.21 20.23 -23.01
C ASN A 236 46.63 20.46 -22.46
N ILE A 237 47.60 19.65 -22.87
CA ILE A 237 48.99 19.72 -22.41
C ILE A 237 49.85 20.13 -23.60
N GLN A 238 50.44 21.33 -23.50
CA GLN A 238 51.24 21.98 -24.52
C GLN A 238 52.61 22.41 -23.96
N THR A 239 53.25 21.53 -23.18
CA THR A 239 54.62 21.71 -22.63
C THR A 239 55.70 21.38 -23.67
N ASN A 240 56.98 21.57 -23.37
CA ASN A 240 58.06 21.15 -24.29
C ASN A 240 58.14 19.62 -24.42
N ASN A 241 58.01 18.93 -23.27
CA ASN A 241 58.00 17.47 -23.20
C ASN A 241 56.86 16.98 -22.28
N CYS A 242 56.36 15.79 -22.53
CA CYS A 242 55.25 15.20 -21.78
C CYS A 242 55.44 13.69 -21.68
N THR A 243 55.26 13.20 -20.46
CA THR A 243 55.35 11.78 -20.12
C THR A 243 53.99 11.34 -19.62
N TYR A 244 53.31 10.55 -20.45
CA TYR A 244 52.02 9.94 -20.14
C TYR A 244 52.26 8.47 -19.77
N ASP A 245 52.06 8.11 -18.51
CA ASP A 245 52.28 6.75 -18.04
C ASP A 245 51.15 5.79 -18.48
N PRO A 246 51.43 4.61 -19.07
CA PRO A 246 50.40 3.65 -19.48
C PRO A 246 49.50 3.13 -18.34
N GLY A 247 49.96 3.20 -17.09
CA GLY A 247 49.19 2.86 -15.89
C GLY A 247 48.34 4.01 -15.34
N ALA A 248 48.36 5.19 -15.96
CA ALA A 248 47.51 6.32 -15.60
C ALA A 248 46.09 6.20 -16.19
N ASN A 249 45.20 7.08 -15.73
CA ASN A 249 43.82 7.17 -16.17
C ASN A 249 43.59 8.44 -17.01
N TYR A 250 42.86 8.29 -18.11
CA TYR A 250 42.58 9.35 -19.08
C TYR A 250 41.08 9.51 -19.21
N VAL A 251 40.55 10.67 -18.85
CA VAL A 251 39.10 10.94 -18.83
C VAL A 251 38.77 11.99 -19.87
N TYR A 252 38.14 11.59 -20.97
CA TYR A 252 37.63 12.51 -21.99
C TYR A 252 36.25 13.02 -21.56
N ASN A 253 36.21 14.27 -21.12
CA ASN A 253 35.06 14.92 -20.48
C ASN A 253 34.76 16.31 -21.06
N GLY A 254 35.03 16.51 -22.35
CA GLY A 254 34.77 17.76 -23.03
C GLY A 254 33.27 18.06 -23.22
N THR A 255 33.01 19.15 -23.94
CA THR A 255 31.66 19.61 -24.31
C THR A 255 31.49 19.72 -25.83
N ALA A 256 32.30 18.99 -26.58
CA ALA A 256 32.34 18.94 -28.04
C ALA A 256 32.96 17.60 -28.48
N ASN A 257 32.94 17.31 -29.78
CA ASN A 257 33.66 16.14 -30.31
C ASN A 257 35.16 16.26 -30.00
N GLN A 258 35.74 15.17 -29.50
CA GLN A 258 37.16 15.12 -29.14
C GLN A 258 37.88 14.05 -29.93
N ASN A 259 39.15 14.29 -30.22
CA ASN A 259 40.09 13.24 -30.59
C ASN A 259 40.75 12.72 -29.30
N ALA A 260 41.05 11.42 -29.24
CA ALA A 260 41.93 10.89 -28.21
C ALA A 260 43.34 11.52 -28.32
N GLY A 261 43.77 11.74 -29.57
CA GLY A 261 45.07 12.33 -29.87
C GLY A 261 46.20 11.31 -29.80
N SER A 262 47.38 11.71 -30.27
CA SER A 262 48.55 10.82 -30.33
C SER A 262 49.23 10.62 -28.96
N GLY A 263 48.87 11.41 -27.95
CA GLY A 263 49.46 11.37 -26.61
C GLY A 263 48.91 10.29 -25.69
N LEU A 264 47.73 9.73 -25.99
CA LEU A 264 47.22 8.58 -25.25
C LEU A 264 48.25 7.43 -25.38
N PRO A 265 48.79 6.86 -24.28
CA PRO A 265 49.80 5.81 -24.39
C PRO A 265 49.31 4.54 -25.07
N ASN A 266 50.24 3.79 -25.65
CA ASN A 266 49.99 2.41 -26.07
C ASN A 266 50.24 1.44 -24.90
N ASN A 267 49.70 0.22 -24.96
CA ASN A 267 49.80 -0.79 -23.89
C ASN A 267 49.28 -0.30 -22.53
N LEU A 268 48.10 0.32 -22.55
CA LEU A 268 47.46 0.92 -21.37
C LEU A 268 47.07 -0.15 -20.34
N THR A 269 47.60 -0.05 -19.13
CA THR A 269 47.22 -0.86 -17.96
C THR A 269 46.27 -0.09 -17.03
N GLY A 270 46.18 1.23 -17.17
CA GLY A 270 45.17 2.06 -16.50
C GLY A 270 43.84 2.13 -17.26
N THR A 271 43.09 3.21 -17.06
CA THR A 271 41.73 3.36 -17.60
C THR A 271 41.61 4.48 -18.62
N VAL A 272 40.98 4.20 -19.77
CA VAL A 272 40.46 5.24 -20.67
C VAL A 272 38.96 5.40 -20.42
N THR A 273 38.55 6.57 -19.92
CA THR A 273 37.16 6.88 -19.64
C THR A 273 36.59 7.84 -20.68
N ILE A 274 35.47 7.47 -21.28
CA ILE A 274 34.66 8.31 -22.16
C ILE A 274 33.46 8.81 -21.35
N ASN A 275 33.48 10.10 -21.02
CA ASN A 275 32.42 10.78 -20.28
C ASN A 275 32.08 12.11 -20.97
N ASN A 276 31.76 12.03 -22.26
CA ASN A 276 31.56 13.18 -23.14
C ASN A 276 30.10 13.19 -23.66
N PRO A 277 29.12 13.55 -22.81
CA PRO A 277 27.70 13.39 -23.11
C PRO A 277 27.28 14.17 -24.34
N GLY A 278 26.62 13.48 -25.29
CA GLY A 278 26.13 14.08 -26.54
C GLY A 278 27.17 14.18 -27.67
N PHE A 279 28.43 13.80 -27.41
CA PHE A 279 29.52 13.95 -28.36
C PHE A 279 30.31 12.65 -28.54
N THR A 280 31.15 12.64 -29.58
CA THR A 280 32.01 11.51 -29.93
C THR A 280 33.44 11.76 -29.46
N VAL A 281 34.07 10.72 -28.90
CA VAL A 281 35.53 10.66 -28.71
C VAL A 281 36.11 9.68 -29.71
N THR A 282 36.94 10.18 -30.63
CA THR A 282 37.51 9.39 -31.73
C THR A 282 38.91 8.90 -31.37
N LEU A 283 39.11 7.58 -31.41
CA LEU A 283 40.43 6.96 -31.31
C LEU A 283 41.11 7.00 -32.68
N ASN A 284 41.88 8.07 -32.93
CA ASN A 284 42.51 8.34 -34.22
C ASN A 284 43.85 7.62 -34.45
N ASN A 285 44.41 6.96 -33.43
CA ASN A 285 45.64 6.20 -33.51
C ASN A 285 45.45 4.82 -32.88
N GLY A 286 46.10 3.79 -33.42
CA GLY A 286 46.05 2.43 -32.88
C GLY A 286 46.54 2.35 -31.44
N ARG A 287 45.74 1.78 -30.54
CA ARG A 287 46.04 1.59 -29.12
C ARG A 287 45.68 0.19 -28.65
N THR A 288 46.59 -0.40 -27.90
CA THR A 288 46.40 -1.63 -27.16
C THR A 288 46.05 -1.30 -25.72
N ILE A 289 44.92 -1.83 -25.25
CA ILE A 289 44.61 -1.95 -23.82
C ILE A 289 45.27 -3.22 -23.35
N ALA A 290 46.30 -3.08 -22.51
CA ALA A 290 47.07 -4.19 -21.98
C ALA A 290 46.31 -4.97 -20.91
N SER A 291 46.92 -6.05 -20.42
CA SER A 291 46.34 -6.86 -19.36
C SER A 291 46.04 -6.04 -18.11
N GLY A 292 44.84 -6.18 -17.56
CA GLY A 292 44.32 -5.36 -16.45
C GLY A 292 43.81 -3.96 -16.84
N GLY A 293 44.11 -3.48 -18.05
CA GLY A 293 43.62 -2.19 -18.54
C GLY A 293 42.13 -2.18 -18.86
N THR A 294 41.53 -0.98 -18.82
CA THR A 294 40.08 -0.83 -18.96
C THR A 294 39.69 0.33 -19.88
N VAL A 295 38.71 0.11 -20.75
CA VAL A 295 37.93 1.16 -21.42
C VAL A 295 36.61 1.32 -20.68
N LYS A 296 36.34 2.51 -20.15
CA LYS A 296 35.09 2.83 -19.45
C LYS A 296 34.26 3.81 -20.28
N ILE A 297 33.05 3.41 -20.68
CA ILE A 297 32.12 4.28 -21.42
C ILE A 297 30.97 4.65 -20.49
N VAL A 298 30.96 5.92 -20.08
CA VAL A 298 29.97 6.48 -19.15
C VAL A 298 28.91 7.26 -19.92
N ALA A 299 29.33 8.11 -20.85
CA ALA A 299 28.45 8.92 -21.68
C ALA A 299 29.14 9.33 -22.99
N GLY A 300 28.36 9.54 -24.04
CA GLY A 300 28.88 9.84 -25.38
C GLY A 300 29.15 8.59 -26.23
N THR A 301 29.72 8.80 -27.40
CA THR A 301 30.08 7.73 -28.34
C THR A 301 31.60 7.55 -28.35
N PHE A 302 32.09 6.33 -28.10
CA PHE A 302 33.48 6.00 -28.35
C PHE A 302 33.65 5.47 -29.77
N ALA A 303 34.27 6.26 -30.64
CA ALA A 303 34.55 5.86 -32.02
C ALA A 303 35.95 5.25 -32.13
N ALA A 304 36.03 3.92 -31.95
CA ALA A 304 37.28 3.18 -31.94
C ALA A 304 37.79 2.77 -33.34
N GLY A 305 36.90 2.70 -34.34
CA GLY A 305 37.26 2.17 -35.66
C GLY A 305 37.88 0.77 -35.58
N THR A 306 39.03 0.57 -36.23
CA THR A 306 39.88 -0.63 -36.07
C THR A 306 41.11 -0.35 -35.20
N ASN A 307 41.13 0.78 -34.48
CA ASN A 307 42.28 1.25 -33.74
C ASN A 307 42.34 0.77 -32.29
N LEU A 308 41.37 0.01 -31.81
CA LEU A 308 41.36 -0.52 -30.44
C LEU A 308 41.73 -2.00 -30.45
N THR A 309 42.88 -2.35 -29.88
CA THR A 309 43.29 -3.73 -29.61
C THR A 309 43.12 -4.04 -28.13
N MET A 310 42.49 -5.17 -27.81
CA MET A 310 42.25 -5.61 -26.43
C MET A 310 43.11 -6.83 -26.12
N ALA A 311 43.98 -6.73 -25.10
CA ALA A 311 44.84 -7.82 -24.64
C ALA A 311 44.15 -8.72 -23.61
N THR A 312 44.87 -9.75 -23.15
CA THR A 312 44.32 -10.72 -22.19
C THR A 312 43.92 -10.08 -20.88
N THR A 313 42.71 -10.40 -20.39
CA THR A 313 42.08 -9.85 -19.18
C THR A 313 41.76 -8.36 -19.20
N SER A 314 42.02 -7.66 -20.31
CA SER A 314 41.55 -6.28 -20.49
C SER A 314 40.02 -6.23 -20.51
N SER A 315 39.45 -5.06 -20.19
CA SER A 315 38.00 -4.93 -20.05
C SER A 315 37.41 -3.71 -20.75
N ILE A 316 36.16 -3.85 -21.18
CA ILE A 316 35.29 -2.73 -21.54
C ILE A 316 34.16 -2.69 -20.52
N THR A 317 34.00 -1.57 -19.83
CA THR A 317 32.87 -1.33 -18.91
C THR A 317 31.95 -0.26 -19.50
N ARG A 318 30.69 -0.59 -19.76
CA ARG A 318 29.67 0.36 -20.24
C ARG A 318 28.64 0.63 -19.14
N SER A 319 28.56 1.88 -18.68
CA SER A 319 27.49 2.36 -17.78
C SER A 319 26.51 3.32 -18.45
N GLY A 320 26.87 3.76 -19.67
CA GLY A 320 26.06 4.57 -20.57
C GLY A 320 26.74 4.65 -21.94
N GLY A 321 26.41 5.67 -22.71
CA GLY A 321 27.03 5.94 -24.01
C GLY A 321 26.90 4.80 -25.02
N SER A 322 27.74 4.81 -26.05
CA SER A 322 27.81 3.77 -27.11
C SER A 322 29.23 3.61 -27.63
N MET A 323 29.47 2.53 -28.38
CA MET A 323 30.73 2.30 -29.07
C MET A 323 30.50 2.04 -30.56
N THR A 324 31.36 2.61 -31.40
CA THR A 324 31.46 2.25 -32.82
C THR A 324 32.87 1.74 -33.12
N GLY A 325 32.97 0.85 -34.11
CA GLY A 325 34.23 0.17 -34.46
C GLY A 325 34.45 -1.11 -33.67
N THR A 326 35.19 -2.03 -34.26
CA THR A 326 35.31 -3.40 -33.77
C THR A 326 36.58 -3.52 -32.93
N PRO A 327 36.49 -3.92 -31.65
CA PRO A 327 37.67 -4.29 -30.87
C PRO A 327 38.47 -5.39 -31.60
N GLN A 328 39.78 -5.20 -31.69
CA GLN A 328 40.73 -6.14 -32.29
C GLN A 328 41.38 -6.99 -31.19
N GLY A 329 41.84 -8.20 -31.52
CA GLY A 329 42.52 -9.09 -30.57
C GLY A 329 42.21 -10.57 -30.79
N ASN A 330 42.86 -11.44 -30.01
CA ASN A 330 42.77 -12.90 -30.11
C ASN A 330 42.20 -13.55 -28.83
N GLY A 331 40.90 -13.44 -28.56
CA GLY A 331 40.22 -14.37 -27.61
C GLY A 331 39.96 -13.94 -26.16
N VAL A 332 40.27 -12.72 -25.71
CA VAL A 332 40.69 -12.57 -24.30
C VAL A 332 40.20 -11.33 -23.50
N TYR A 333 39.24 -10.54 -24.00
CA TYR A 333 38.74 -9.36 -23.27
C TYR A 333 37.33 -9.56 -22.71
N ASN A 334 37.03 -8.85 -21.62
CA ASN A 334 35.74 -8.94 -20.93
C ASN A 334 34.90 -7.69 -21.16
N VAL A 335 33.57 -7.84 -21.22
CA VAL A 335 32.65 -6.70 -21.30
C VAL A 335 31.68 -6.73 -20.12
N THR A 336 31.59 -5.62 -19.40
CA THR A 336 30.71 -5.45 -18.24
C THR A 336 29.75 -4.30 -18.46
N TYR A 337 28.46 -4.55 -18.26
CA TYR A 337 27.40 -3.55 -18.31
C TYR A 337 26.93 -3.20 -16.91
N THR A 338 26.82 -1.91 -16.62
CA THR A 338 26.32 -1.37 -15.35
C THR A 338 25.35 -0.22 -15.60
N GLY A 339 24.73 0.32 -14.54
CA GLY A 339 23.90 1.51 -14.67
C GLY A 339 22.51 1.22 -15.23
N ASN A 340 22.08 2.03 -16.20
CA ASN A 340 20.68 2.07 -16.67
C ASN A 340 20.46 1.29 -17.97
N SER A 341 19.19 1.20 -18.40
CA SER A 341 18.81 0.50 -19.62
C SER A 341 19.56 1.02 -20.84
N MET A 342 20.02 0.09 -21.68
CA MET A 342 20.78 0.40 -22.89
C MET A 342 20.74 -0.76 -23.90
N THR A 343 21.21 -0.48 -25.11
CA THR A 343 21.41 -1.48 -26.15
C THR A 343 22.90 -1.76 -26.31
N THR A 344 23.26 -3.04 -26.48
CA THR A 344 24.63 -3.43 -26.85
C THR A 344 25.03 -2.78 -28.18
N SER A 345 26.32 -2.64 -28.41
CA SER A 345 26.85 -2.15 -29.68
C SER A 345 28.12 -2.92 -30.05
N THR A 346 29.00 -2.29 -30.84
CA THR A 346 30.18 -2.94 -31.43
C THR A 346 31.21 -3.45 -30.42
N GLU A 347 31.11 -3.10 -29.14
CA GLU A 347 31.97 -3.66 -28.08
C GLU A 347 31.84 -5.18 -27.91
N LEU A 348 30.75 -5.80 -28.38
CA LEU A 348 30.59 -7.26 -28.42
C LEU A 348 30.91 -7.87 -29.80
N ALA A 349 31.38 -7.07 -30.76
CA ALA A 349 31.63 -7.51 -32.15
C ALA A 349 33.07 -7.97 -32.39
N GLY A 350 33.98 -7.68 -31.46
CA GLY A 350 35.39 -7.92 -31.63
C GLY A 350 35.78 -9.39 -31.54
N ASN A 351 36.75 -9.79 -32.38
CA ASN A 351 37.42 -11.07 -32.20
C ASN A 351 38.01 -11.12 -30.79
N GLY A 352 37.62 -12.14 -30.02
CA GLY A 352 38.09 -12.31 -28.66
C GLY A 352 37.25 -11.75 -27.53
N LEU A 353 35.96 -11.56 -27.76
CA LEU A 353 35.02 -11.41 -26.66
C LEU A 353 35.06 -12.66 -25.79
N ASN A 354 35.52 -12.55 -24.55
CA ASN A 354 35.58 -13.66 -23.59
C ASN A 354 34.33 -13.66 -22.70
N ASN A 355 34.34 -12.93 -21.58
CA ASN A 355 33.21 -12.89 -20.66
C ASN A 355 32.29 -11.68 -20.90
N VAL A 356 30.99 -11.88 -20.77
CA VAL A 356 29.97 -10.82 -20.75
C VAL A 356 29.28 -10.80 -19.40
N THR A 357 29.29 -9.66 -18.72
CA THR A 357 28.62 -9.47 -17.42
C THR A 357 27.57 -8.37 -17.51
N VAL A 358 26.35 -8.68 -17.08
CA VAL A 358 25.23 -7.74 -16.96
C VAL A 358 24.98 -7.50 -15.47
N ASN A 359 25.24 -6.27 -15.01
CA ASN A 359 25.11 -5.86 -13.60
C ASN A 359 24.43 -4.49 -13.53
N LEU A 360 23.19 -4.42 -14.01
CA LEU A 360 22.44 -3.16 -14.11
C LEU A 360 21.74 -2.80 -12.79
N ASN A 361 21.28 -1.55 -12.70
CA ASN A 361 20.36 -1.13 -11.65
C ASN A 361 19.05 -1.95 -11.72
N SER A 362 18.36 -2.09 -10.59
CA SER A 362 17.11 -2.85 -10.51
C SER A 362 16.06 -2.34 -11.53
N GLY A 363 15.40 -3.27 -12.22
CA GLY A 363 14.38 -2.97 -13.22
C GLY A 363 14.90 -2.42 -14.56
N GLN A 364 16.22 -2.36 -14.77
CA GLN A 364 16.82 -1.92 -16.02
C GLN A 364 17.09 -3.10 -16.98
N THR A 365 17.16 -2.79 -18.27
CA THR A 365 17.30 -3.80 -19.33
C THR A 365 18.48 -3.50 -20.24
N LEU A 366 19.33 -4.50 -20.46
CA LEU A 366 20.29 -4.53 -21.57
C LEU A 366 19.62 -5.25 -22.74
N THR A 367 19.50 -4.60 -23.90
CA THR A 367 18.97 -5.22 -25.11
C THR A 367 20.09 -5.59 -26.07
N LEU A 368 20.07 -6.82 -26.57
CA LEU A 368 21.02 -7.31 -27.57
C LEU A 368 20.68 -6.76 -28.97
N ASP A 369 21.69 -6.32 -29.71
CA ASP A 369 21.55 -5.65 -31.02
C ASP A 369 21.77 -6.57 -32.23
N GLN A 370 22.47 -7.68 -32.05
CA GLN A 370 22.76 -8.68 -33.08
C GLN A 370 23.21 -9.99 -32.43
N ASN A 371 23.35 -11.06 -33.22
CA ASN A 371 23.93 -12.31 -32.71
C ASN A 371 25.37 -12.09 -32.23
N ARG A 372 25.68 -12.59 -31.03
CA ARG A 372 26.99 -12.50 -30.38
C ARG A 372 27.54 -13.88 -30.05
N VAL A 373 28.87 -14.02 -30.09
CA VAL A 373 29.55 -15.29 -29.91
C VAL A 373 30.71 -15.14 -28.92
N PRO A 374 30.45 -15.08 -27.59
CA PRO A 374 31.51 -15.02 -26.59
C PRO A 374 32.26 -16.36 -26.47
N ASP A 375 33.57 -16.28 -26.21
CA ASP A 375 34.47 -17.41 -25.95
C ASP A 375 34.48 -17.84 -24.48
N GLY A 376 33.87 -17.06 -23.58
CA GLY A 376 33.80 -17.27 -22.13
C GLY A 376 32.39 -17.36 -21.56
N ASN A 377 32.24 -16.89 -20.32
CA ASN A 377 31.00 -16.95 -19.54
C ASN A 377 30.07 -15.79 -19.87
N VAL A 378 28.76 -16.02 -19.71
CA VAL A 378 27.76 -14.94 -19.66
C VAL A 378 27.13 -14.95 -18.28
N SER A 379 27.16 -13.81 -17.61
CA SER A 379 26.66 -13.69 -16.23
C SER A 379 25.72 -12.50 -16.09
N ILE A 380 24.46 -12.79 -15.77
CA ILE A 380 23.46 -11.78 -15.40
C ILE A 380 23.41 -11.72 -13.88
N SER A 381 24.07 -10.72 -13.31
CA SER A 381 24.15 -10.49 -11.86
C SER A 381 22.92 -9.73 -11.36
N SER A 382 22.41 -8.78 -12.14
CA SER A 382 21.23 -7.98 -11.84
C SER A 382 20.63 -7.36 -13.11
N GLY A 383 19.35 -6.97 -13.03
CA GLY A 383 18.59 -6.45 -14.16
C GLY A 383 18.14 -7.52 -15.15
N THR A 384 17.69 -7.08 -16.32
CA THR A 384 17.22 -7.96 -17.41
C THR A 384 18.19 -7.93 -18.58
N PHE A 385 18.59 -9.10 -19.06
CA PHE A 385 19.23 -9.22 -20.38
C PHE A 385 18.18 -9.66 -21.40
N ASP A 386 17.76 -8.74 -22.27
CA ASP A 386 16.80 -8.99 -23.35
C ASP A 386 17.55 -9.30 -24.65
N LEU A 387 17.50 -10.55 -25.09
CA LEU A 387 18.15 -11.00 -26.32
C LEU A 387 17.44 -10.52 -27.58
N SER A 388 16.25 -9.91 -27.46
CA SER A 388 15.42 -9.57 -28.62
C SER A 388 15.24 -10.80 -29.52
N THR A 389 15.40 -10.68 -30.83
CA THR A 389 15.38 -11.81 -31.79
C THR A 389 16.74 -12.48 -31.99
N PHE A 390 17.77 -12.09 -31.24
CA PHE A 390 19.15 -12.53 -31.44
C PHE A 390 19.57 -13.63 -30.47
N THR A 391 20.78 -14.15 -30.66
CA THR A 391 21.39 -15.18 -29.82
C THR A 391 22.72 -14.73 -29.23
N ILE A 392 23.05 -15.27 -28.06
CA ILE A 392 24.38 -15.13 -27.43
C ILE A 392 24.96 -16.51 -27.14
N ASN A 393 25.15 -17.27 -28.21
CA ASN A 393 25.64 -18.66 -28.15
C ASN A 393 27.16 -18.69 -28.19
N ARG A 394 27.77 -19.73 -27.62
CA ARG A 394 29.21 -19.96 -27.84
C ARG A 394 29.46 -20.64 -29.18
N SER A 395 30.64 -20.44 -29.75
CA SER A 395 31.12 -21.14 -30.96
C SER A 395 31.44 -22.62 -30.68
N ALA A 396 31.89 -22.94 -29.47
CA ALA A 396 32.23 -24.27 -29.01
C ALA A 396 31.79 -24.51 -27.55
N ALA A 397 31.54 -25.78 -27.22
CA ALA A 397 31.15 -26.21 -25.88
C ALA A 397 32.17 -25.76 -24.81
N GLY A 398 31.70 -25.10 -23.76
CA GLY A 398 32.53 -24.58 -22.67
C GLY A 398 31.77 -23.59 -21.80
N GLY A 399 32.45 -22.93 -20.87
CA GLY A 399 31.89 -21.80 -20.10
C GLY A 399 30.60 -22.08 -19.31
N ILE A 400 30.07 -21.02 -18.71
CA ILE A 400 28.89 -21.02 -17.85
C ILE A 400 27.95 -19.89 -18.27
N PHE A 401 26.66 -20.19 -18.40
CA PHE A 401 25.60 -19.19 -18.50
C PHE A 401 24.91 -19.04 -17.13
N THR A 402 24.97 -17.86 -16.53
CA THR A 402 24.42 -17.61 -15.19
C THR A 402 23.32 -16.57 -15.23
N VAL A 403 22.18 -16.89 -14.60
CA VAL A 403 21.13 -15.92 -14.25
C VAL A 403 20.97 -15.92 -12.73
N SER A 404 21.46 -14.87 -12.08
CA SER A 404 21.48 -14.77 -10.62
C SER A 404 20.08 -14.59 -10.02
N ASN A 405 19.96 -14.78 -8.71
CA ASN A 405 18.73 -14.49 -7.97
C ASN A 405 18.28 -13.04 -8.20
N GLY A 406 17.00 -12.84 -8.57
CA GLY A 406 16.44 -11.53 -8.88
C GLY A 406 16.81 -10.95 -10.25
N ALA A 407 17.69 -11.60 -11.02
CA ALA A 407 18.00 -11.22 -12.39
C ALA A 407 17.07 -11.92 -13.40
N ALA A 408 17.00 -11.38 -14.62
CA ALA A 408 16.16 -11.93 -15.67
C ALA A 408 16.88 -12.11 -17.01
N LEU A 409 16.56 -13.20 -17.71
CA LEU A 409 16.88 -13.42 -19.12
C LEU A 409 15.59 -13.39 -19.92
N LYS A 410 15.53 -12.60 -20.98
CA LYS A 410 14.41 -12.58 -21.92
C LYS A 410 14.86 -13.00 -23.31
N ILE A 411 14.16 -13.97 -23.88
CA ILE A 411 14.49 -14.65 -25.13
C ILE A 411 13.34 -14.42 -26.12
N GLY A 412 13.59 -13.69 -27.20
CA GLY A 412 12.61 -13.48 -28.27
C GLY A 412 12.87 -14.32 -29.52
N GLY A 413 12.19 -13.96 -30.62
CA GLY A 413 12.28 -14.68 -31.89
C GLY A 413 11.74 -16.12 -31.82
N THR A 414 12.38 -17.04 -32.52
CA THR A 414 12.13 -18.50 -32.42
C THR A 414 13.21 -19.21 -31.59
N ASN A 415 13.99 -18.44 -30.83
CA ASN A 415 15.19 -18.93 -30.16
C ASN A 415 14.84 -19.72 -28.88
N GLY A 416 15.68 -20.71 -28.55
CA GLY A 416 15.69 -21.40 -27.27
C GLY A 416 16.63 -20.74 -26.25
N PHE A 417 16.88 -21.43 -25.14
CA PHE A 417 17.93 -20.99 -24.19
C PHE A 417 19.31 -20.97 -24.89
N PRO A 418 20.20 -20.01 -24.58
CA PRO A 418 21.54 -19.95 -25.17
C PRO A 418 22.29 -21.30 -25.12
N ILE A 419 22.92 -21.68 -26.23
CA ILE A 419 23.53 -23.01 -26.40
C ILE A 419 25.07 -22.97 -26.38
N ASN A 420 25.65 -24.18 -26.31
CA ASN A 420 27.10 -24.44 -26.22
C ASN A 420 27.76 -24.00 -24.90
N TYR A 421 26.95 -23.73 -23.87
CA TYR A 421 27.45 -23.61 -22.50
C TYR A 421 27.44 -24.98 -21.81
N ASN A 422 28.53 -25.36 -21.15
CA ASN A 422 28.59 -26.64 -20.42
C ASN A 422 27.72 -26.64 -19.16
N THR A 423 27.43 -25.46 -18.62
CA THR A 423 26.69 -25.30 -17.39
C THR A 423 25.74 -24.12 -17.49
N HIS A 424 24.47 -24.35 -17.16
CA HIS A 424 23.49 -23.30 -16.92
C HIS A 424 23.23 -23.22 -15.42
N THR A 425 23.46 -22.04 -14.84
CA THR A 425 23.22 -21.77 -13.42
C THR A 425 22.08 -20.77 -13.29
N LEU A 426 20.90 -21.24 -12.91
CA LEU A 426 19.72 -20.41 -12.70
C LEU A 426 19.44 -20.30 -11.19
N GLY A 427 19.46 -19.08 -10.68
CA GLY A 427 19.09 -18.81 -9.29
C GLY A 427 17.64 -19.19 -9.01
N THR A 428 17.34 -19.62 -7.79
CA THR A 428 15.99 -20.04 -7.37
C THR A 428 14.94 -18.95 -7.52
N SER A 429 15.34 -17.68 -7.42
CA SER A 429 14.47 -16.51 -7.68
C SER A 429 14.76 -15.79 -8.99
N SER A 430 15.60 -16.35 -9.87
CA SER A 430 15.82 -15.82 -11.22
C SER A 430 14.56 -15.93 -12.07
N THR A 431 14.48 -15.17 -13.17
CA THR A 431 13.38 -15.25 -14.13
C THR A 431 13.91 -15.51 -15.54
N VAL A 432 13.33 -16.50 -16.24
CA VAL A 432 13.52 -16.66 -17.68
C VAL A 432 12.20 -16.40 -18.40
N GLU A 433 12.22 -15.51 -19.37
CA GLU A 433 11.06 -15.14 -20.19
C GLU A 433 11.27 -15.59 -21.64
N TYR A 434 10.39 -16.45 -22.14
CA TYR A 434 10.27 -16.79 -23.56
C TYR A 434 9.21 -15.88 -24.20
N ALA A 435 9.65 -14.78 -24.80
CA ALA A 435 8.83 -13.67 -25.31
C ALA A 435 8.63 -13.66 -26.84
N GLY A 436 9.14 -14.69 -27.52
CA GLY A 436 9.12 -14.79 -28.98
C GLY A 436 7.81 -15.33 -29.55
N THR A 437 7.88 -15.99 -30.71
CA THR A 437 6.77 -16.72 -31.33
C THR A 437 6.82 -18.19 -30.90
N ASN A 438 6.97 -19.15 -31.83
CA ASN A 438 7.17 -20.54 -31.47
C ASN A 438 8.58 -20.73 -30.92
N GLN A 439 8.70 -21.19 -29.67
CA GLN A 439 9.99 -21.38 -29.00
C GLN A 439 10.05 -22.74 -28.33
N ASN A 440 11.21 -23.37 -28.41
CA ASN A 440 11.53 -24.54 -27.62
C ASN A 440 12.04 -24.09 -26.24
N VAL A 441 11.37 -24.55 -25.19
CA VAL A 441 11.77 -24.31 -23.80
C VAL A 441 12.77 -25.40 -23.44
N SER A 442 14.01 -25.00 -23.16
CA SER A 442 15.09 -25.94 -22.90
C SER A 442 14.87 -26.70 -21.58
N ALA A 443 15.41 -27.92 -21.50
CA ALA A 443 15.37 -28.76 -20.30
C ALA A 443 16.30 -28.21 -19.21
N GLU A 444 15.81 -27.23 -18.46
CA GLU A 444 16.54 -26.57 -17.37
C GLU A 444 15.75 -26.60 -16.06
N THR A 445 16.43 -26.29 -14.96
CA THR A 445 15.79 -26.02 -13.65
C THR A 445 15.59 -24.52 -13.49
N TYR A 446 14.42 -24.02 -13.89
CA TYR A 446 14.09 -22.60 -13.82
C TYR A 446 13.70 -22.19 -12.39
N GLY A 447 14.13 -20.99 -11.97
CA GLY A 447 13.58 -20.31 -10.80
C GLY A 447 12.12 -19.92 -11.05
N ASN A 448 11.92 -18.88 -11.85
CA ASN A 448 10.62 -18.50 -12.40
C ASN A 448 10.65 -18.57 -13.92
N LEU A 449 9.52 -18.90 -14.53
CA LEU A 449 9.38 -19.05 -15.97
C LEU A 449 8.19 -18.21 -16.47
N ILE A 450 8.40 -17.45 -17.54
CA ILE A 450 7.37 -16.63 -18.17
C ILE A 450 7.27 -16.97 -19.65
N PHE A 451 6.06 -17.23 -20.12
CA PHE A 451 5.71 -17.37 -21.52
C PHE A 451 4.92 -16.14 -21.93
N SER A 452 5.54 -15.25 -22.70
CA SER A 452 4.92 -14.04 -23.23
C SER A 452 5.05 -14.00 -24.76
N GLY A 453 4.67 -12.89 -25.38
CA GLY A 453 4.67 -12.78 -26.85
C GLY A 453 3.55 -13.63 -27.45
N SER A 454 3.86 -14.50 -28.41
CA SER A 454 2.86 -15.32 -29.10
C SER A 454 3.35 -16.74 -29.35
N GLY A 455 2.55 -17.56 -30.03
CA GLY A 455 2.95 -18.90 -30.44
C GLY A 455 3.05 -19.92 -29.31
N LEU A 456 3.54 -21.11 -29.66
CA LEU A 456 3.71 -22.22 -28.74
C LEU A 456 5.05 -22.13 -28.01
N LYS A 457 5.04 -22.29 -26.69
CA LYS A 457 6.22 -22.50 -25.86
C LYS A 457 6.28 -23.98 -25.49
N SER A 458 7.09 -24.73 -26.23
CA SER A 458 7.15 -26.19 -26.16
C SER A 458 8.08 -26.63 -25.05
N MET A 459 7.51 -27.19 -23.98
CA MET A 459 8.28 -27.76 -22.88
C MET A 459 8.58 -29.22 -23.13
N ILE A 460 9.83 -29.61 -22.87
CA ILE A 460 10.35 -30.95 -23.09
C ILE A 460 10.66 -31.67 -21.77
N THR A 461 10.86 -32.98 -21.82
CA THR A 461 11.33 -33.78 -20.68
C THR A 461 12.62 -33.19 -20.10
N GLY A 462 12.70 -33.08 -18.78
CA GLY A 462 13.82 -32.48 -18.06
C GLY A 462 13.62 -31.00 -17.69
N THR A 463 12.59 -30.33 -18.23
CA THR A 463 12.17 -29.00 -17.75
C THR A 463 11.68 -29.10 -16.30
N SER A 464 12.06 -28.18 -15.44
CA SER A 464 11.46 -28.01 -14.10
C SER A 464 11.39 -26.54 -13.71
N VAL A 465 10.41 -26.17 -12.88
CA VAL A 465 10.20 -24.78 -12.44
C VAL A 465 10.00 -24.79 -10.93
N GLY A 466 11.01 -24.33 -10.18
CA GLY A 466 10.95 -24.32 -8.71
C GLY A 466 9.99 -23.25 -8.14
N GLY A 467 9.79 -22.17 -8.89
CA GLY A 467 8.96 -21.03 -8.51
C GLY A 467 7.71 -20.90 -9.38
N ASN A 468 7.43 -19.69 -9.85
CA ASN A 468 6.18 -19.35 -10.51
C ASN A 468 6.26 -19.56 -12.03
N LEU A 469 5.16 -20.01 -12.63
CA LEU A 469 4.98 -20.05 -14.09
C LEU A 469 3.87 -19.07 -14.50
N SER A 470 4.18 -18.15 -15.42
CA SER A 470 3.19 -17.24 -15.99
C SER A 470 3.04 -17.49 -17.49
N ILE A 471 1.80 -17.66 -17.97
CA ILE A 471 1.48 -17.89 -19.37
C ILE A 471 0.62 -16.74 -19.89
N ALA A 472 1.09 -16.14 -20.99
CA ALA A 472 0.53 -14.94 -21.58
C ALA A 472 0.18 -13.84 -20.55
N PRO A 473 1.09 -13.45 -19.63
CA PRO A 473 0.86 -12.22 -18.85
C PRO A 473 0.77 -11.00 -19.77
N THR A 474 1.42 -11.08 -20.93
CA THR A 474 1.23 -10.24 -22.10
C THR A 474 1.17 -11.12 -23.35
N GLY A 475 0.45 -10.68 -24.38
CA GLY A 475 0.34 -11.39 -25.65
C GLY A 475 -0.58 -12.61 -25.61
N THR A 476 -0.31 -13.60 -26.47
CA THR A 476 -1.18 -14.76 -26.76
C THR A 476 -0.44 -16.09 -26.73
N ALA A 477 0.73 -16.13 -26.08
CA ALA A 477 1.52 -17.35 -25.95
C ALA A 477 0.75 -18.49 -25.28
N LYS A 478 1.01 -19.72 -25.74
CA LYS A 478 0.46 -20.94 -25.14
C LYS A 478 1.56 -21.88 -24.69
N ALA A 479 1.38 -22.50 -23.53
CA ALA A 479 2.23 -23.60 -23.10
C ALA A 479 1.87 -24.88 -23.86
N SER A 480 2.87 -25.55 -24.41
CA SER A 480 2.76 -26.90 -24.96
C SER A 480 3.51 -27.85 -24.03
N VAL A 481 2.78 -28.44 -23.07
CA VAL A 481 3.32 -29.40 -22.09
C VAL A 481 3.37 -30.78 -22.73
N GLY A 482 4.56 -31.33 -23.00
CA GLY A 482 4.72 -32.59 -23.73
C GLY A 482 3.86 -33.76 -23.20
N ASN A 483 3.52 -34.71 -24.07
CA ASN A 483 2.69 -35.87 -23.71
C ASN A 483 3.32 -36.68 -22.57
N GLY A 484 2.54 -36.97 -21.53
CA GLY A 484 3.00 -37.71 -20.34
C GLY A 484 3.88 -36.89 -19.38
N LEU A 485 4.15 -35.62 -19.67
CA LEU A 485 4.92 -34.74 -18.78
C LEU A 485 4.02 -34.18 -17.67
N ASN A 486 4.48 -34.27 -16.42
CA ASN A 486 3.87 -33.63 -15.26
C ASN A 486 4.89 -32.70 -14.60
N LEU A 487 4.64 -31.40 -14.67
CA LEU A 487 5.53 -30.38 -14.09
C LEU A 487 4.89 -29.81 -12.83
N THR A 488 5.61 -29.79 -11.71
CA THR A 488 5.17 -29.08 -10.52
C THR A 488 5.63 -27.62 -10.58
N VAL A 489 4.73 -26.68 -10.25
CA VAL A 489 5.03 -25.25 -10.14
C VAL A 489 4.51 -24.71 -8.81
N ASN A 490 5.14 -23.68 -8.27
CA ASN A 490 4.67 -23.04 -7.03
C ASN A 490 3.30 -22.39 -7.25
N SER A 491 3.21 -21.47 -8.21
CA SER A 491 1.95 -20.83 -8.58
C SER A 491 1.85 -20.62 -10.09
N LEU A 492 0.62 -20.46 -10.58
CA LEU A 492 0.31 -20.30 -11.99
C LEU A 492 -0.44 -18.99 -12.23
N THR A 493 -0.02 -18.25 -13.25
CA THR A 493 -0.73 -17.07 -13.75
C THR A 493 -1.07 -17.29 -15.22
N LEU A 494 -2.34 -17.13 -15.60
CA LEU A 494 -2.78 -17.17 -17.01
C LEU A 494 -3.42 -15.83 -17.37
N GLY A 495 -2.96 -15.18 -18.44
CA GLY A 495 -3.54 -13.90 -18.87
C GLY A 495 -3.32 -12.76 -17.88
N GLY A 496 -2.29 -12.87 -17.03
CA GLY A 496 -2.03 -11.92 -15.94
C GLY A 496 -2.87 -12.16 -14.67
N LEU A 497 -3.71 -13.20 -14.63
CA LEU A 497 -4.52 -13.56 -13.45
C LEU A 497 -4.04 -14.86 -12.80
N GLY A 498 -3.84 -14.82 -11.48
CA GLY A 498 -3.47 -15.99 -10.68
C GLY A 498 -4.59 -17.03 -10.63
N LYS A 499 -4.22 -18.29 -10.39
CA LYS A 499 -5.07 -19.48 -10.48
C LYS A 499 -5.08 -20.31 -9.19
N ILE A 500 -6.17 -21.06 -9.00
CA ILE A 500 -6.29 -22.02 -7.90
C ILE A 500 -5.26 -23.15 -8.03
N SER A 501 -4.83 -23.69 -6.89
CA SER A 501 -4.02 -24.92 -6.81
C SER A 501 -4.75 -26.11 -7.45
N GLY A 502 -3.99 -27.08 -7.96
CA GLY A 502 -4.50 -28.26 -8.64
C GLY A 502 -3.80 -28.50 -9.99
N THR A 503 -4.29 -29.45 -10.77
CA THR A 503 -3.72 -29.78 -12.08
C THR A 503 -4.33 -28.91 -13.18
N TRP A 504 -3.50 -28.33 -14.03
CA TRP A 504 -3.86 -27.49 -15.16
C TRP A 504 -3.32 -28.05 -16.48
N GLY A 505 -4.07 -27.90 -17.57
CA GLY A 505 -3.65 -28.41 -18.88
C GLY A 505 -4.64 -28.09 -20.00
N SER A 506 -4.49 -28.76 -21.14
CA SER A 506 -5.41 -28.65 -22.27
C SER A 506 -6.67 -29.47 -22.06
N THR A 507 -7.68 -29.31 -22.93
CA THR A 507 -8.92 -30.12 -22.88
C THR A 507 -8.74 -31.59 -23.21
N ILE A 508 -7.59 -31.98 -23.79
CA ILE A 508 -7.26 -33.39 -24.05
C ILE A 508 -6.35 -33.99 -22.97
N SER A 509 -5.89 -33.17 -22.01
CA SER A 509 -5.10 -33.60 -20.87
C SER A 509 -5.99 -34.17 -19.75
N PRO A 510 -5.46 -34.99 -18.82
CA PRO A 510 -6.20 -35.47 -17.66
C PRO A 510 -6.33 -34.41 -16.55
N ALA A 511 -5.94 -33.15 -16.78
CA ALA A 511 -6.00 -32.10 -15.76
C ALA A 511 -7.45 -31.76 -15.36
N THR A 512 -7.67 -31.49 -14.06
CA THR A 512 -8.94 -30.98 -13.53
C THR A 512 -9.31 -29.61 -14.08
N ASN A 513 -8.33 -28.72 -14.26
CA ASN A 513 -8.53 -27.36 -14.78
C ASN A 513 -8.01 -27.26 -16.22
N GLN A 514 -8.90 -27.37 -17.20
CA GLN A 514 -8.54 -27.36 -18.62
C GLN A 514 -8.80 -25.98 -19.25
N ASP A 515 -7.85 -25.47 -20.05
CA ASP A 515 -8.00 -24.19 -20.77
C ASP A 515 -7.15 -24.11 -22.07
N ASN A 516 -7.78 -24.31 -23.23
CA ASN A 516 -7.08 -24.26 -24.52
C ASN A 516 -6.65 -22.84 -24.96
N ASN A 517 -7.05 -21.79 -24.24
CA ASN A 517 -6.55 -20.44 -24.52
C ASN A 517 -5.08 -20.29 -24.14
N TYR A 518 -4.64 -21.02 -23.12
CA TYR A 518 -3.27 -20.97 -22.60
C TYR A 518 -2.50 -22.26 -22.77
N PHE A 519 -3.17 -23.37 -23.06
CA PHE A 519 -2.55 -24.67 -23.30
C PHE A 519 -2.75 -25.17 -24.73
N ASN A 520 -1.75 -25.86 -25.27
CA ASN A 520 -1.83 -26.49 -26.59
C ASN A 520 -2.82 -27.66 -26.56
N ASN A 521 -3.84 -27.64 -27.43
CA ASN A 521 -4.88 -28.67 -27.52
C ASN A 521 -4.43 -29.97 -28.21
N LEU A 522 -3.13 -30.08 -28.54
CA LEU A 522 -2.52 -31.28 -29.13
C LEU A 522 -1.64 -32.06 -28.15
N THR A 523 -1.49 -31.58 -26.91
CA THR A 523 -0.67 -32.25 -25.90
C THR A 523 -1.43 -32.61 -24.63
N THR A 524 -1.08 -33.75 -24.02
CA THR A 524 -1.74 -34.30 -22.82
C THR A 524 -1.00 -34.04 -21.50
N GLY A 525 0.13 -33.34 -21.52
CA GLY A 525 0.89 -33.02 -20.30
C GLY A 525 0.12 -32.08 -19.36
N ILE A 526 0.52 -32.09 -18.09
CA ILE A 526 -0.13 -31.33 -17.01
C ILE A 526 0.86 -30.48 -16.22
N LEU A 527 0.36 -29.37 -15.69
CA LEU A 527 1.01 -28.57 -14.66
C LEU A 527 0.33 -28.84 -13.31
N THR A 528 1.07 -29.30 -12.32
CA THR A 528 0.61 -29.41 -10.93
C THR A 528 0.95 -28.13 -10.18
N VAL A 529 -0.08 -27.33 -9.87
CA VAL A 529 0.05 -26.04 -9.17
C VAL A 529 -0.17 -26.26 -7.68
N THR A 530 0.81 -25.86 -6.86
CA THR A 530 0.81 -26.16 -5.42
C THR A 530 0.20 -25.06 -4.56
N THR A 531 0.26 -23.80 -4.99
CA THR A 531 -0.22 -22.64 -4.23
C THR A 531 -1.38 -21.93 -4.93
N ASP A 532 -2.45 -21.62 -4.19
CA ASP A 532 -3.58 -20.79 -4.66
C ASP A 532 -3.19 -19.30 -4.64
N ASN A 533 -2.91 -18.74 -5.81
CA ASN A 533 -2.60 -17.32 -6.00
C ASN A 533 -3.76 -16.54 -6.67
N ARG A 534 -5.01 -17.03 -6.58
CA ARG A 534 -6.19 -16.30 -7.08
C ARG A 534 -6.28 -14.89 -6.52
N ALA A 535 -6.77 -13.96 -7.34
CA ALA A 535 -7.01 -12.59 -6.95
C ALA A 535 -8.20 -12.49 -5.98
N THR A 536 -8.17 -11.52 -5.07
CA THR A 536 -9.33 -11.19 -4.23
C THR A 536 -10.11 -10.05 -4.92
N PRO A 537 -11.35 -10.27 -5.36
CA PRO A 537 -12.15 -9.21 -5.96
C PRO A 537 -12.56 -8.17 -4.90
N SER A 538 -12.81 -6.94 -5.32
CA SER A 538 -13.35 -5.90 -4.43
C SER A 538 -14.86 -5.80 -4.60
N VAL A 539 -15.61 -5.93 -3.50
CA VAL A 539 -17.04 -5.61 -3.47
C VAL A 539 -17.17 -4.09 -3.35
N THR A 540 -17.70 -3.45 -4.38
CA THR A 540 -17.87 -1.99 -4.42
C THR A 540 -19.12 -1.54 -3.68
N THR A 541 -20.18 -2.33 -3.76
CA THR A 541 -21.46 -2.09 -3.07
C THR A 541 -22.02 -3.42 -2.59
N TRP A 542 -22.24 -3.56 -1.28
CA TRP A 542 -22.97 -4.71 -0.74
C TRP A 542 -24.46 -4.60 -1.08
N PRO A 543 -25.16 -5.73 -1.33
CA PRO A 543 -26.57 -5.70 -1.68
C PRO A 543 -27.44 -5.21 -0.52
N THR A 544 -28.61 -4.68 -0.85
CA THR A 544 -29.66 -4.37 0.12
C THR A 544 -30.59 -5.58 0.24
N ALA A 545 -30.88 -5.98 1.47
CA ALA A 545 -31.80 -7.06 1.78
C ALA A 545 -33.24 -6.52 1.95
N SER A 546 -34.23 -7.20 1.35
CA SER A 546 -35.64 -6.87 1.61
C SER A 546 -36.06 -7.25 3.02
N GLY A 547 -37.03 -6.53 3.59
CA GLY A 547 -37.60 -6.90 4.88
C GLY A 547 -38.30 -8.26 4.85
N ILE A 548 -38.36 -8.91 6.01
CA ILE A 548 -39.08 -10.17 6.24
C ILE A 548 -39.91 -10.07 7.53
N THR A 549 -40.82 -11.00 7.76
CA THR A 549 -41.63 -11.07 8.99
C THR A 549 -41.28 -12.36 9.73
N TYR A 550 -41.10 -12.31 11.05
CA TYR A 550 -40.89 -13.52 11.84
C TYR A 550 -42.03 -14.54 11.63
N PRO A 551 -41.80 -15.86 11.51
CA PRO A 551 -40.53 -16.59 11.61
C PRO A 551 -39.94 -16.97 10.23
N GLN A 552 -39.95 -16.07 9.25
CA GLN A 552 -39.34 -16.33 7.95
C GLN A 552 -37.81 -16.47 8.07
N ALA A 553 -37.23 -17.42 7.33
CA ALA A 553 -35.77 -17.57 7.20
C ALA A 553 -35.18 -16.48 6.29
N LEU A 554 -33.86 -16.25 6.38
CA LEU A 554 -33.14 -15.29 5.52
C LEU A 554 -33.34 -15.56 4.02
N SER A 555 -33.58 -16.81 3.61
CA SER A 555 -33.91 -17.16 2.23
C SER A 555 -35.18 -16.50 1.69
N ALA A 556 -36.07 -15.99 2.55
CA ALA A 556 -37.22 -15.20 2.14
C ALA A 556 -36.87 -13.74 1.84
N SER A 557 -35.72 -13.26 2.33
CA SER A 557 -35.21 -11.93 2.01
C SER A 557 -34.51 -11.95 0.64
N THR A 558 -34.81 -10.97 -0.19
CA THR A 558 -34.20 -10.79 -1.51
C THR A 558 -33.02 -9.82 -1.41
N LEU A 559 -31.88 -10.20 -1.99
CA LEU A 559 -30.69 -9.36 -2.08
C LEU A 559 -30.68 -8.62 -3.43
N THR A 560 -30.63 -7.28 -3.42
CA THR A 560 -30.66 -6.45 -4.64
C THR A 560 -29.60 -5.34 -4.63
N GLY A 561 -29.18 -4.87 -5.80
CA GLY A 561 -28.27 -3.71 -5.93
C GLY A 561 -26.78 -3.94 -5.60
N GLY A 562 -26.37 -5.19 -5.31
CA GLY A 562 -24.96 -5.52 -5.04
C GLY A 562 -24.08 -5.44 -6.29
N SER A 563 -22.83 -5.00 -6.13
CA SER A 563 -21.85 -4.88 -7.21
C SER A 563 -20.43 -5.19 -6.73
N ALA A 564 -19.61 -5.75 -7.61
CA ALA A 564 -18.22 -6.11 -7.36
C ALA A 564 -17.36 -5.86 -8.60
N SER A 565 -16.03 -5.90 -8.44
CA SER A 565 -15.06 -5.67 -9.52
C SER A 565 -15.05 -6.74 -10.61
N VAL A 566 -15.75 -7.86 -10.39
CA VAL A 566 -15.87 -8.98 -11.33
C VAL A 566 -17.30 -9.51 -11.31
N ALA A 567 -17.70 -10.22 -12.37
CA ALA A 567 -19.00 -10.89 -12.41
C ALA A 567 -19.09 -11.99 -11.33
N GLY A 568 -20.25 -12.09 -10.70
CA GLY A 568 -20.55 -13.08 -9.66
C GLY A 568 -21.94 -12.89 -9.09
N SER A 569 -22.25 -13.62 -8.02
CA SER A 569 -23.53 -13.56 -7.33
C SER A 569 -23.35 -13.33 -5.83
N PHE A 570 -24.37 -12.72 -5.20
CA PHE A 570 -24.45 -12.56 -3.76
C PHE A 570 -25.49 -13.52 -3.20
N ALA A 571 -25.16 -14.19 -2.09
CA ALA A 571 -26.09 -15.04 -1.36
C ALA A 571 -25.86 -14.91 0.15
N PHE A 572 -26.90 -15.11 0.95
CA PHE A 572 -26.70 -15.26 2.40
C PHE A 572 -25.82 -16.46 2.68
N THR A 573 -24.86 -16.31 3.59
CA THR A 573 -23.95 -17.40 3.97
C THR A 573 -24.69 -18.53 4.67
N THR A 574 -25.75 -18.22 5.43
CA THR A 574 -26.60 -19.18 6.16
C THR A 574 -28.09 -18.92 5.87
N PRO A 575 -28.59 -19.24 4.66
CA PRO A 575 -29.93 -18.83 4.21
C PRO A 575 -31.08 -19.43 5.04
N ALA A 576 -30.86 -20.55 5.73
CA ALA A 576 -31.86 -21.19 6.58
C ALA A 576 -32.02 -20.54 7.98
N THR A 577 -31.22 -19.52 8.31
CA THR A 577 -31.30 -18.85 9.62
C THR A 577 -32.62 -18.09 9.74
N ILE A 578 -33.35 -18.28 10.86
CA ILE A 578 -34.55 -17.50 11.20
C ILE A 578 -34.15 -16.43 12.23
N PRO A 579 -34.01 -15.16 11.84
CA PRO A 579 -33.62 -14.09 12.76
C PRO A 579 -34.80 -13.63 13.63
N PRO A 580 -34.55 -13.12 14.85
CA PRO A 580 -35.56 -12.45 15.66
C PRO A 580 -36.01 -11.12 15.03
N ALA A 581 -37.18 -10.62 15.42
CA ALA A 581 -37.71 -9.34 15.00
C ALA A 581 -36.77 -8.18 15.43
N GLY A 582 -36.63 -7.18 14.56
CA GLY A 582 -35.68 -6.08 14.70
C GLY A 582 -34.72 -5.98 13.50
N ALA A 583 -33.64 -5.22 13.67
CA ALA A 583 -32.57 -5.15 12.68
C ALA A 583 -31.58 -6.29 12.91
N TYR A 584 -31.43 -7.19 11.94
CA TYR A 584 -30.51 -8.32 11.99
C TYR A 584 -29.35 -8.13 11.01
N SER A 585 -28.11 -8.29 11.46
CA SER A 585 -26.92 -8.21 10.60
C SER A 585 -26.60 -9.60 10.04
N ALA A 586 -26.97 -9.84 8.77
CA ALA A 586 -26.79 -11.12 8.10
C ALA A 586 -25.49 -11.17 7.30
N SER A 587 -24.75 -12.28 7.40
CA SER A 587 -23.58 -12.52 6.55
C SER A 587 -23.99 -12.86 5.12
N VAL A 588 -23.34 -12.22 4.15
CA VAL A 588 -23.51 -12.41 2.72
C VAL A 588 -22.16 -12.77 2.10
N THR A 589 -22.15 -13.78 1.24
CA THR A 589 -21.00 -14.21 0.46
C THR A 589 -21.18 -13.76 -0.99
N PHE A 590 -20.19 -13.04 -1.50
CA PHE A 590 -20.00 -12.83 -2.93
C PHE A 590 -19.18 -13.98 -3.53
N THR A 591 -19.75 -14.64 -4.52
CA THR A 591 -19.12 -15.74 -5.26
C THR A 591 -18.88 -15.31 -6.70
N PRO A 592 -17.62 -15.09 -7.11
CA PRO A 592 -17.28 -14.80 -8.51
C PRO A 592 -17.69 -15.94 -9.44
N THR A 593 -18.15 -15.60 -10.65
CA THR A 593 -18.45 -16.59 -11.69
C THR A 593 -17.19 -17.36 -12.10
N ASP A 594 -16.04 -16.68 -12.16
CA ASP A 594 -14.73 -17.31 -12.36
C ASP A 594 -14.08 -17.66 -11.01
N ALA A 595 -14.52 -18.77 -10.43
CA ALA A 595 -13.97 -19.28 -9.18
C ALA A 595 -12.53 -19.80 -9.30
N LYS A 596 -12.02 -20.01 -10.53
CA LYS A 596 -10.65 -20.48 -10.76
C LYS A 596 -9.62 -19.35 -10.67
N SER A 597 -10.04 -18.10 -10.91
CA SER A 597 -9.18 -16.92 -10.85
C SER A 597 -9.44 -16.03 -9.63
N TYR A 598 -10.62 -16.10 -9.03
CA TYR A 598 -11.02 -15.20 -7.94
C TYR A 598 -11.45 -15.95 -6.68
N LYS A 599 -11.09 -15.38 -5.52
CA LYS A 599 -11.54 -15.84 -4.20
C LYS A 599 -12.95 -15.29 -3.88
N THR A 600 -13.69 -15.98 -3.03
CA THR A 600 -14.96 -15.49 -2.48
C THR A 600 -14.73 -14.38 -1.46
N VAL A 601 -15.68 -13.45 -1.32
CA VAL A 601 -15.61 -12.35 -0.34
C VAL A 601 -16.85 -12.38 0.55
N THR A 602 -16.69 -12.20 1.85
CA THR A 602 -17.80 -12.15 2.82
C THR A 602 -17.95 -10.77 3.43
N GLY A 603 -19.18 -10.40 3.76
CA GLY A 603 -19.54 -9.15 4.41
C GLY A 603 -20.92 -9.25 5.03
N ASN A 604 -21.42 -8.13 5.57
CA ASN A 604 -22.69 -8.11 6.31
C ASN A 604 -23.67 -7.12 5.69
N VAL A 605 -24.95 -7.46 5.73
CA VAL A 605 -26.07 -6.60 5.32
C VAL A 605 -27.16 -6.62 6.39
N ASN A 606 -27.86 -5.51 6.57
CA ASN A 606 -28.94 -5.43 7.54
C ASN A 606 -30.26 -5.92 6.91
N VAL A 607 -30.95 -6.82 7.62
CA VAL A 607 -32.29 -7.31 7.30
C VAL A 607 -33.24 -6.76 8.34
N ALA A 608 -34.28 -6.05 7.89
CA ALA A 608 -35.36 -5.61 8.76
C ALA A 608 -36.36 -6.77 8.96
N VAL A 609 -36.55 -7.20 10.21
CA VAL A 609 -37.45 -8.29 10.57
C VAL A 609 -38.64 -7.71 11.34
N ALA A 610 -39.81 -7.68 10.72
CA ALA A 610 -41.04 -7.23 11.36
C ALA A 610 -41.56 -8.29 12.34
N LYS A 611 -42.21 -7.83 13.43
CA LYS A 611 -42.97 -8.70 14.32
C LYS A 611 -44.15 -9.32 13.56
N ALA A 612 -44.43 -10.59 13.81
CA ALA A 612 -45.65 -11.22 13.31
C ALA A 612 -46.86 -10.79 14.15
N THR A 613 -48.02 -10.66 13.49
CA THR A 613 -49.30 -10.51 14.19
C THR A 613 -49.90 -11.91 14.35
N PRO A 614 -49.98 -12.45 15.57
CA PRO A 614 -50.61 -13.74 15.81
C PRO A 614 -52.14 -13.64 15.67
N THR A 615 -52.83 -14.78 15.72
CA THR A 615 -54.29 -14.83 15.87
C THR A 615 -54.64 -15.38 17.26
N ALA A 616 -55.70 -14.87 17.86
CA ALA A 616 -56.27 -15.39 19.10
C ALA A 616 -57.77 -15.14 19.14
N THR A 617 -58.53 -16.12 19.64
CA THR A 617 -59.94 -16.00 19.97
C THR A 617 -60.09 -16.14 21.47
N LEU A 618 -60.83 -15.22 22.08
CA LEU A 618 -61.06 -15.17 23.52
C LEU A 618 -62.52 -15.51 23.81
N ALA A 619 -62.79 -16.11 24.96
CA ALA A 619 -64.16 -16.41 25.39
C ALA A 619 -64.32 -16.23 26.90
N VAL A 620 -65.41 -15.58 27.30
CA VAL A 620 -65.89 -15.57 28.69
C VAL A 620 -66.23 -17.01 29.10
N ASN A 621 -65.77 -17.43 30.28
CA ASN A 621 -65.94 -18.81 30.76
C ASN A 621 -66.63 -18.93 32.14
N ASN A 622 -67.10 -17.82 32.71
CA ASN A 622 -67.82 -17.78 33.99
C ASN A 622 -69.18 -17.07 33.89
N SER A 623 -69.86 -17.16 32.73
CA SER A 623 -71.17 -16.54 32.48
C SER A 623 -72.23 -17.60 32.17
N PRO A 624 -73.51 -17.40 32.53
CA PRO A 624 -74.03 -16.29 33.34
C PRO A 624 -73.74 -16.45 34.85
N VAL A 625 -73.75 -15.34 35.59
CA VAL A 625 -73.78 -15.30 37.07
C VAL A 625 -75.09 -14.67 37.54
N THR A 626 -75.54 -14.96 38.77
CA THR A 626 -76.74 -14.33 39.35
C THR A 626 -76.36 -13.13 40.21
N TYR A 627 -77.13 -12.05 40.11
CA TYR A 627 -76.96 -10.86 40.95
C TYR A 627 -76.96 -11.20 42.46
N ASP A 628 -75.96 -10.75 43.20
CA ASP A 628 -75.83 -10.94 44.66
C ASP A 628 -75.45 -9.64 45.40
N GLY A 629 -75.45 -8.50 44.70
CA GLY A 629 -75.07 -7.19 45.22
C GLY A 629 -73.56 -6.93 45.33
N SER A 630 -72.70 -7.88 44.94
CA SER A 630 -71.24 -7.70 44.90
C SER A 630 -70.74 -7.41 43.48
N PRO A 631 -69.59 -6.73 43.32
CA PRO A 631 -68.96 -6.58 42.01
C PRO A 631 -68.46 -7.92 41.45
N HIS A 632 -68.90 -8.27 40.24
CA HIS A 632 -68.47 -9.46 39.50
C HIS A 632 -67.51 -9.09 38.37
N SER A 633 -66.55 -9.97 38.09
CA SER A 633 -65.62 -9.84 36.96
C SER A 633 -65.82 -10.99 35.99
N ALA A 634 -65.72 -10.73 34.69
CA ALA A 634 -65.59 -11.80 33.73
C ALA A 634 -64.21 -12.45 33.86
N THR A 635 -64.17 -13.78 33.84
CA THR A 635 -62.96 -14.53 33.55
C THR A 635 -62.97 -14.90 32.07
N VAL A 636 -61.82 -14.72 31.42
CA VAL A 636 -61.66 -14.93 29.98
C VAL A 636 -60.57 -15.96 29.77
N ALA A 637 -60.84 -16.94 28.91
CA ALA A 637 -59.87 -17.92 28.48
C ALA A 637 -59.54 -17.74 26.98
N ILE A 638 -58.34 -18.17 26.60
CA ILE A 638 -57.95 -18.30 25.18
C ILE A 638 -58.62 -19.58 24.66
N SER A 639 -59.53 -19.45 23.71
CA SER A 639 -60.21 -20.61 23.12
C SER A 639 -59.38 -21.23 21.99
N VAL A 640 -58.75 -20.41 21.16
CA VAL A 640 -57.77 -20.80 20.14
C VAL A 640 -56.73 -19.70 19.96
N SER A 641 -55.48 -20.05 19.69
CA SER A 641 -54.45 -19.10 19.26
C SER A 641 -53.40 -19.76 18.37
N SER A 642 -52.81 -18.98 17.46
CA SER A 642 -51.67 -19.42 16.65
C SER A 642 -50.36 -19.54 17.43
N VAL A 643 -50.27 -18.93 18.63
CA VAL A 643 -49.07 -18.95 19.48
C VAL A 643 -49.44 -19.03 20.97
N PRO A 644 -48.56 -19.54 21.85
CA PRO A 644 -48.76 -19.46 23.28
C PRO A 644 -48.81 -18.00 23.77
N GLY A 645 -49.71 -17.72 24.70
CA GLY A 645 -49.85 -16.40 25.30
C GLY A 645 -50.76 -16.40 26.52
N SER A 646 -51.03 -15.22 27.04
CA SER A 646 -51.87 -14.98 28.21
C SER A 646 -52.91 -13.90 27.92
N VAL A 647 -54.00 -13.91 28.69
CA VAL A 647 -55.02 -12.87 28.65
C VAL A 647 -54.64 -11.77 29.63
N ALA A 648 -54.78 -10.51 29.22
CA ALA A 648 -54.58 -9.33 30.06
C ALA A 648 -55.70 -8.30 29.81
N ASN A 649 -55.79 -7.28 30.68
CA ASN A 649 -56.68 -6.13 30.50
C ASN A 649 -58.14 -6.49 30.18
N ILE A 650 -58.72 -7.43 30.95
CA ILE A 650 -60.12 -7.83 30.79
C ILE A 650 -61.02 -6.65 31.20
N LEU A 651 -61.85 -6.19 30.27
CA LEU A 651 -62.84 -5.15 30.46
C LEU A 651 -64.24 -5.68 30.12
N THR A 652 -65.14 -5.63 31.07
CA THR A 652 -66.58 -5.89 30.98
C THR A 652 -67.33 -4.57 30.81
N GLY A 653 -67.88 -4.29 29.63
CA GLY A 653 -68.60 -3.04 29.35
C GLY A 653 -67.72 -1.78 29.47
N GLY A 654 -66.40 -1.92 29.27
CA GLY A 654 -65.41 -0.84 29.44
C GLY A 654 -64.84 -0.67 30.85
N LEU A 655 -65.26 -1.49 31.83
CA LEU A 655 -64.75 -1.49 33.22
C LEU A 655 -64.24 -2.88 33.61
N ALA A 656 -63.39 -2.99 34.64
CA ALA A 656 -62.87 -4.30 35.09
C ALA A 656 -63.93 -5.20 35.75
N THR A 657 -64.94 -4.60 36.38
CA THR A 657 -65.99 -5.30 37.14
C THR A 657 -67.36 -4.65 36.91
N GLN A 658 -68.44 -5.41 37.05
CA GLN A 658 -69.83 -4.95 36.95
C GLN A 658 -70.66 -5.48 38.12
N THR A 659 -71.65 -4.71 38.58
CA THR A 659 -72.48 -5.09 39.74
C THR A 659 -73.92 -5.37 39.35
N ASP A 660 -74.51 -4.56 38.47
CA ASP A 660 -75.93 -4.67 38.13
C ASP A 660 -76.23 -5.82 37.15
N ALA A 661 -77.44 -6.36 37.19
CA ALA A 661 -77.94 -7.34 36.25
C ALA A 661 -78.04 -6.74 34.83
N ASN A 662 -77.20 -7.21 33.92
CA ASN A 662 -77.19 -6.79 32.52
C ASN A 662 -76.34 -7.76 31.68
N THR A 663 -76.33 -7.55 30.37
CA THR A 663 -75.37 -8.16 29.44
C THR A 663 -74.25 -7.17 29.15
N TYR A 664 -73.02 -7.52 29.51
CA TYR A 664 -71.84 -6.70 29.32
C TYR A 664 -70.94 -7.31 28.24
N ALA A 665 -70.66 -6.55 27.18
CA ALA A 665 -69.67 -6.96 26.18
C ALA A 665 -68.28 -7.02 26.83
N VAL A 666 -67.52 -8.08 26.58
CA VAL A 666 -66.19 -8.26 27.16
C VAL A 666 -65.13 -8.06 26.09
N THR A 667 -64.16 -7.21 26.38
CA THR A 667 -62.92 -7.09 25.60
C THR A 667 -61.72 -7.45 26.47
N ALA A 668 -60.68 -8.01 25.87
CA ALA A 668 -59.43 -8.29 26.55
C ALA A 668 -58.25 -8.28 25.57
N ASP A 669 -57.04 -8.13 26.10
CA ASP A 669 -55.82 -8.21 25.33
C ASP A 669 -55.29 -9.64 25.32
N PHE A 670 -54.73 -10.07 24.19
CA PHE A 670 -53.92 -11.27 24.10
C PHE A 670 -52.45 -10.88 24.02
N VAL A 671 -51.67 -11.27 25.04
CA VAL A 671 -50.24 -11.02 25.15
C VAL A 671 -49.49 -12.32 24.84
N PRO A 672 -48.84 -12.46 23.66
CA PRO A 672 -48.00 -13.60 23.35
C PRO A 672 -46.87 -13.75 24.37
N ASN A 673 -46.45 -14.99 24.66
CA ASN A 673 -45.30 -15.21 25.55
C ASN A 673 -44.01 -14.63 24.95
N ASP A 674 -43.90 -14.64 23.62
CA ASP A 674 -42.81 -14.02 22.88
C ASP A 674 -43.22 -12.64 22.33
N ILE A 675 -43.20 -11.64 23.20
CA ILE A 675 -43.46 -10.23 22.85
C ILE A 675 -42.34 -9.61 22.01
N THR A 676 -41.19 -10.27 21.88
CA THR A 676 -40.08 -9.78 21.06
C THR A 676 -40.40 -9.97 19.58
N ASN A 677 -40.95 -11.13 19.21
CA ASN A 677 -41.21 -11.51 17.83
C ASN A 677 -42.68 -11.38 17.40
N TYR A 678 -43.62 -11.32 18.35
CA TYR A 678 -45.04 -11.18 18.06
C TYR A 678 -45.65 -9.87 18.60
N ASN A 679 -46.65 -9.36 17.89
CA ASN A 679 -47.46 -8.22 18.33
C ASN A 679 -48.50 -8.68 19.36
N THR A 680 -48.70 -7.87 20.41
CA THR A 680 -49.84 -7.99 21.32
C THR A 680 -51.12 -7.59 20.59
N LEU A 681 -52.18 -8.38 20.74
CA LEU A 681 -53.49 -8.04 20.18
C LEU A 681 -54.31 -7.35 21.28
N THR A 682 -54.70 -6.11 21.06
CA THR A 682 -55.41 -5.31 22.07
C THR A 682 -56.91 -5.23 21.81
N GLY A 683 -57.73 -5.30 22.85
CA GLY A 683 -59.18 -5.08 22.77
C GLY A 683 -59.95 -6.13 21.96
N LEU A 684 -59.51 -7.39 21.97
CA LEU A 684 -60.23 -8.48 21.33
C LEU A 684 -61.56 -8.74 22.02
N SER A 685 -62.63 -8.97 21.25
CA SER A 685 -63.92 -9.38 21.81
C SER A 685 -63.82 -10.80 22.38
N ALA A 686 -64.32 -10.98 23.61
CA ALA A 686 -64.44 -12.26 24.30
C ALA A 686 -65.90 -12.73 24.44
N GLY A 687 -66.84 -12.08 23.75
CA GLY A 687 -68.27 -12.32 23.88
C GLY A 687 -68.92 -11.50 24.98
N ASN A 688 -69.94 -12.06 25.63
CA ASN A 688 -70.73 -11.35 26.64
C ASN A 688 -70.57 -12.00 28.02
N PHE A 689 -70.49 -11.18 29.06
CA PHE A 689 -70.64 -11.57 30.46
C PHE A 689 -72.02 -11.12 30.93
N VAL A 690 -72.84 -12.07 31.35
CA VAL A 690 -74.23 -11.83 31.73
C VAL A 690 -74.36 -11.96 33.25
N ILE A 691 -74.87 -10.91 33.89
CA ILE A 691 -75.36 -10.95 35.26
C ILE A 691 -76.89 -11.06 35.17
N ASP A 692 -77.41 -12.24 35.47
CA ASP A 692 -78.85 -12.52 35.51
C ASP A 692 -79.47 -11.90 36.76
N LYS A 693 -80.75 -11.50 36.64
CA LYS A 693 -81.53 -11.01 37.77
C LYS A 693 -81.69 -12.10 38.84
N ALA A 694 -81.60 -11.71 40.10
CA ALA A 694 -81.91 -12.60 41.21
C ALA A 694 -83.41 -12.76 41.39
N THR A 695 -83.86 -13.95 41.79
CA THR A 695 -85.25 -14.18 42.18
C THR A 695 -85.39 -13.96 43.69
N PRO A 696 -86.19 -12.97 44.14
CA PRO A 696 -86.53 -12.82 45.56
C PRO A 696 -87.09 -14.12 46.14
N VAL A 697 -86.72 -14.45 47.37
CA VAL A 697 -87.31 -15.59 48.08
C VAL A 697 -88.51 -15.10 48.86
N ILE A 698 -89.71 -15.61 48.55
CA ILE A 698 -90.93 -15.33 49.29
C ILE A 698 -91.15 -16.42 50.33
N THR A 699 -91.27 -16.01 51.59
CA THR A 699 -91.61 -16.89 52.70
C THR A 699 -93.01 -16.54 53.19
N TRP A 700 -93.94 -17.47 53.04
CA TRP A 700 -95.30 -17.31 53.52
C TRP A 700 -95.79 -18.64 54.10
N ALA A 701 -96.08 -18.64 55.41
CA ALA A 701 -96.57 -19.83 56.09
C ALA A 701 -98.09 -19.94 55.94
N ASN A 702 -98.61 -21.17 55.96
CA ASN A 702 -100.06 -21.41 56.02
C ASN A 702 -100.64 -20.71 57.26
N PRO A 703 -101.62 -19.80 57.10
CA PRO A 703 -102.25 -19.14 58.23
C PRO A 703 -103.05 -20.11 59.10
N ALA A 704 -103.29 -19.74 60.36
CA ALA A 704 -104.23 -20.46 61.22
C ALA A 704 -105.67 -20.37 60.68
N ASP A 705 -106.46 -21.40 60.98
CA ASP A 705 -107.87 -21.47 60.62
C ASP A 705 -108.67 -20.27 61.17
N ILE A 706 -109.66 -19.80 60.39
CA ILE A 706 -110.57 -18.73 60.79
C ILE A 706 -112.01 -19.24 60.85
N ILE A 707 -112.87 -18.55 61.61
CA ILE A 707 -114.30 -18.86 61.65
C ILE A 707 -115.01 -18.06 60.55
N TYR A 708 -115.96 -18.67 59.87
CA TYR A 708 -116.79 -18.05 58.83
C TYR A 708 -117.40 -16.73 59.32
N GLY A 709 -117.23 -15.66 58.52
CA GLY A 709 -117.54 -14.28 58.90
C GLY A 709 -116.32 -13.43 59.28
N THR A 710 -115.15 -14.05 59.53
CA THR A 710 -113.89 -13.33 59.77
C THR A 710 -113.28 -12.85 58.46
N ALA A 711 -112.98 -11.55 58.34
CA ALA A 711 -112.29 -10.98 57.19
C ALA A 711 -110.77 -11.28 57.24
N LEU A 712 -110.17 -11.52 56.08
CA LEU A 712 -108.70 -11.62 55.95
C LEU A 712 -108.03 -10.31 56.36
N SER A 713 -106.94 -10.41 57.12
CA SER A 713 -106.19 -9.28 57.67
C SER A 713 -104.67 -9.51 57.53
N GLY A 714 -103.86 -8.55 57.98
CA GLY A 714 -102.40 -8.71 58.08
C GLY A 714 -101.96 -9.88 58.97
N THR A 715 -102.87 -10.56 59.67
CA THR A 715 -102.58 -11.81 60.38
C THR A 715 -102.42 -12.99 59.43
N GLN A 716 -103.23 -13.04 58.37
CA GLN A 716 -103.17 -14.08 57.33
C GLN A 716 -102.35 -13.66 56.11
N LEU A 717 -102.35 -12.36 55.79
CA LEU A 717 -101.69 -11.77 54.63
C LEU A 717 -100.33 -11.16 55.03
N ASN A 718 -99.40 -12.03 55.43
CA ASN A 718 -98.13 -11.67 56.05
C ASN A 718 -96.91 -12.33 55.38
N ALA A 719 -96.93 -12.47 54.05
CA ALA A 719 -95.77 -12.91 53.29
C ALA A 719 -94.58 -11.96 53.53
N ALA A 720 -93.38 -12.53 53.63
CA ALA A 720 -92.12 -11.81 53.73
C ALA A 720 -91.22 -12.14 52.52
N ALA A 721 -90.40 -11.20 52.09
CA ALA A 721 -89.48 -11.36 50.96
C ALA A 721 -88.04 -11.15 51.43
N SER A 722 -87.08 -11.79 50.76
CA SER A 722 -85.66 -11.59 51.00
C SER A 722 -85.15 -10.19 50.62
N VAL A 723 -85.96 -9.39 49.91
CA VAL A 723 -85.65 -8.01 49.51
C VAL A 723 -86.86 -7.10 49.65
N ALA A 724 -86.65 -5.78 49.65
CA ALA A 724 -87.72 -4.80 49.73
C ALA A 724 -88.55 -4.75 48.44
N GLY A 725 -89.88 -4.68 48.59
CA GLY A 725 -90.83 -4.59 47.49
C GLY A 725 -92.27 -4.56 47.97
N THR A 726 -93.19 -4.69 47.02
CA THR A 726 -94.63 -4.60 47.27
C THR A 726 -95.28 -5.97 47.11
N PHE A 727 -96.09 -6.37 48.09
CA PHE A 727 -96.93 -7.56 48.03
C PHE A 727 -98.35 -7.22 47.58
N THR A 728 -98.90 -8.01 46.66
CA THR A 728 -100.30 -7.94 46.22
C THR A 728 -100.97 -9.28 46.50
N TYR A 729 -101.92 -9.29 47.44
CA TYR A 729 -102.62 -10.50 47.88
C TYR A 729 -103.92 -10.73 47.11
N ASN A 730 -104.22 -11.99 46.82
CA ASN A 730 -105.48 -12.43 46.26
C ASN A 730 -105.97 -13.71 46.96
N PRO A 731 -107.09 -13.69 47.69
CA PRO A 731 -107.98 -12.54 47.90
C PRO A 731 -107.35 -11.42 48.75
N ALA A 732 -107.76 -10.17 48.50
CA ALA A 732 -107.19 -8.99 49.17
C ALA A 732 -107.65 -8.88 50.65
N SER A 733 -106.93 -8.10 51.44
CA SER A 733 -107.31 -7.78 52.83
C SER A 733 -108.75 -7.26 52.89
N GLY A 734 -109.51 -7.72 53.90
CA GLY A 734 -110.93 -7.43 54.07
C GLY A 734 -111.87 -8.46 53.42
N THR A 735 -111.35 -9.40 52.62
CA THR A 735 -112.20 -10.45 52.01
C THR A 735 -112.69 -11.43 53.06
N VAL A 736 -114.00 -11.70 53.09
CA VAL A 736 -114.59 -12.79 53.88
C VAL A 736 -114.65 -14.03 53.01
N LEU A 737 -113.94 -15.07 53.42
CA LEU A 737 -113.90 -16.34 52.72
C LEU A 737 -115.15 -17.19 53.02
N SER A 738 -115.58 -17.99 52.04
CA SER A 738 -116.65 -18.98 52.24
C SER A 738 -116.21 -20.05 53.24
N ALA A 739 -117.14 -20.73 53.93
CA ALA A 739 -116.75 -21.85 54.80
C ALA A 739 -116.22 -23.03 53.96
N GLY A 740 -115.06 -23.59 54.32
CA GLY A 740 -114.42 -24.68 53.57
C GLY A 740 -112.93 -24.88 53.89
N ASN A 741 -112.45 -26.11 53.70
CA ASN A 741 -111.05 -26.48 53.89
C ASN A 741 -110.19 -26.16 52.66
N GLY A 742 -108.92 -25.82 52.89
CA GLY A 742 -107.93 -25.66 51.83
C GLY A 742 -108.20 -24.52 50.86
N GLN A 743 -108.71 -23.38 51.34
CA GLN A 743 -108.88 -22.21 50.50
C GLN A 743 -107.51 -21.60 50.18
N THR A 744 -107.29 -21.32 48.89
CA THR A 744 -106.03 -20.79 48.39
C THR A 744 -105.96 -19.28 48.59
N LEU A 745 -104.89 -18.84 49.24
CA LEU A 745 -104.44 -17.45 49.19
C LEU A 745 -103.22 -17.40 48.28
N SER A 746 -103.15 -16.40 47.41
CA SER A 746 -102.01 -16.16 46.53
C SER A 746 -101.43 -14.78 46.80
N VAL A 747 -100.13 -14.64 46.58
CA VAL A 747 -99.45 -13.35 46.63
C VAL A 747 -98.50 -13.23 45.44
N ASP A 748 -98.54 -12.06 44.82
CA ASP A 748 -97.54 -11.59 43.88
C ASP A 748 -96.62 -10.58 44.58
N PHE A 749 -95.33 -10.63 44.31
CA PHE A 749 -94.32 -9.74 44.85
C PHE A 749 -93.56 -9.04 43.72
N VAL A 750 -93.51 -7.71 43.79
CA VAL A 750 -92.75 -6.86 42.88
C VAL A 750 -91.63 -6.18 43.67
N PRO A 751 -90.34 -6.53 43.45
CA PRO A 751 -89.22 -5.85 44.10
C PRO A 751 -89.12 -4.39 43.66
N PHE A 752 -88.66 -3.49 44.55
CA PHE A 752 -88.44 -2.09 44.16
C PHE A 752 -87.28 -1.93 43.18
N ASP A 753 -86.23 -2.74 43.35
CA ASP A 753 -85.14 -2.83 42.39
C ASP A 753 -85.50 -3.82 41.28
N SER A 754 -86.32 -3.36 40.34
CA SER A 754 -86.72 -4.14 39.16
C SER A 754 -85.59 -4.31 38.14
N ALA A 755 -84.47 -3.60 38.29
CA ALA A 755 -83.31 -3.75 37.43
C ALA A 755 -82.56 -5.04 37.78
N ASN A 756 -82.35 -5.31 39.08
CA ASN A 756 -81.56 -6.44 39.55
C ASN A 756 -82.36 -7.66 40.03
N TYR A 757 -83.66 -7.51 40.32
CA TYR A 757 -84.51 -8.60 40.79
C TYR A 757 -85.70 -8.89 39.85
N SER A 758 -86.04 -10.17 39.73
CA SER A 758 -87.24 -10.64 39.02
C SER A 758 -88.49 -10.54 39.90
N ASN A 759 -89.66 -10.35 39.30
CA ASN A 759 -90.93 -10.44 40.02
C ASN A 759 -91.19 -11.90 40.42
N VAL A 760 -91.80 -12.11 41.59
CA VAL A 760 -92.26 -13.44 42.03
C VAL A 760 -93.77 -13.44 42.01
N THR A 761 -94.39 -14.28 41.18
CA THR A 761 -95.84 -14.34 41.05
C THR A 761 -96.39 -15.69 41.50
N GLY A 762 -97.64 -15.69 41.97
CA GLY A 762 -98.39 -16.91 42.27
C GLY A 762 -97.87 -17.71 43.48
N THR A 763 -97.21 -17.08 44.44
CA THR A 763 -96.85 -17.79 45.69
C THR A 763 -98.12 -18.05 46.49
N THR A 764 -98.40 -19.31 46.83
CA THR A 764 -99.68 -19.68 47.45
C THR A 764 -99.51 -20.32 48.83
N VAL A 765 -100.49 -20.07 49.70
CA VAL A 765 -100.69 -20.75 50.98
C VAL A 765 -102.15 -21.18 51.11
N LEU A 766 -102.42 -22.11 52.03
CA LEU A 766 -103.77 -22.63 52.26
C LEU A 766 -104.29 -22.23 53.65
N ILE A 767 -105.59 -21.93 53.73
CA ILE A 767 -106.29 -21.63 54.99
C ILE A 767 -107.61 -22.41 55.06
N ASN A 768 -108.02 -22.87 56.24
CA ASN A 768 -109.36 -23.42 56.44
C ASN A 768 -110.29 -22.37 57.07
N VAL A 769 -111.57 -22.39 56.66
CA VAL A 769 -112.61 -21.55 57.23
C VAL A 769 -113.67 -22.44 57.88
N LEU A 770 -113.66 -22.47 59.21
CA LEU A 770 -114.54 -23.27 60.06
C LEU A 770 -115.96 -22.68 60.09
N LYS A 771 -116.97 -23.55 60.16
CA LYS A 771 -118.39 -23.13 60.18
C LYS A 771 -118.74 -22.42 61.50
N ALA A 772 -119.47 -21.31 61.44
CA ALA A 772 -120.03 -20.65 62.62
C ALA A 772 -121.27 -21.41 63.15
N THR A 773 -121.45 -21.48 64.47
CA THR A 773 -122.60 -22.14 65.14
C THR A 773 -123.72 -21.13 65.44
N PRO A 774 -124.93 -21.27 64.84
CA PRO A 774 -126.07 -20.38 65.13
C PRO A 774 -126.85 -20.84 66.38
N VAL A 775 -127.39 -19.89 67.17
CA VAL A 775 -128.20 -20.15 68.38
C VAL A 775 -129.62 -19.60 68.20
N ILE A 776 -130.65 -20.40 68.55
CA ILE A 776 -132.07 -20.01 68.56
C ILE A 776 -132.70 -20.38 69.91
N THR A 777 -133.52 -19.49 70.48
CA THR A 777 -134.23 -19.66 71.76
C THR A 777 -135.75 -19.60 71.56
N TRP A 778 -136.50 -20.47 72.24
CA TRP A 778 -137.97 -20.55 72.17
C TRP A 778 -138.59 -20.72 73.58
N ALA A 779 -139.76 -20.11 73.84
CA ALA A 779 -140.40 -20.05 75.18
C ALA A 779 -141.66 -20.95 75.29
N ASN A 780 -141.92 -21.50 76.48
CA ASN A 780 -142.95 -22.50 76.77
C ASN A 780 -144.39 -21.94 76.80
N PRO A 781 -145.40 -22.54 76.13
CA PRO A 781 -146.81 -22.10 76.18
C PRO A 781 -147.55 -22.50 77.48
N ALA A 782 -148.70 -21.87 77.76
CA ALA A 782 -149.55 -22.09 78.94
C ALA A 782 -150.74 -23.06 78.71
N ASP A 783 -151.29 -23.62 79.78
CA ASP A 783 -152.34 -24.67 79.80
C ASP A 783 -153.73 -24.21 79.29
N ILE A 784 -154.52 -25.16 78.77
CA ILE A 784 -155.92 -24.99 78.27
C ILE A 784 -156.91 -25.99 78.93
N VAL A 785 -158.21 -25.68 78.95
CA VAL A 785 -159.29 -26.53 79.54
C VAL A 785 -159.94 -27.46 78.51
N TYR A 786 -160.28 -28.69 78.92
CA TYR A 786 -160.91 -29.73 78.09
C TYR A 786 -162.21 -29.25 77.40
N GLY A 787 -162.26 -29.34 76.06
CA GLY A 787 -163.34 -28.84 75.21
C GLY A 787 -163.02 -27.57 74.41
N THR A 788 -161.85 -26.97 74.60
CA THR A 788 -161.34 -25.87 73.76
C THR A 788 -160.50 -26.42 72.61
N ALA A 789 -160.74 -25.99 71.37
CA ALA A 789 -159.82 -26.25 70.27
C ALA A 789 -158.67 -25.24 70.31
N LEU A 790 -157.53 -25.70 70.82
CA LEU A 790 -156.16 -25.44 70.39
C LEU A 790 -155.22 -25.96 71.47
#